data_AF-A0A951X2V6-F1
#
_entry.id   AF-A0A951X2V6-F1
#
_cell.length_a   1.000
_cell.length_b   1.000
_cell.length_c   1.000
_cell.angle_alpha   90.00
_cell.angle_beta   90.00
_cell.angle_gamma   90.00
#
_symmetry.space_group_name_H-M   'P 1'
#
loop_
_entity.id
_entity.type
_entity.pdbx_description
1 polymer ?
#
loop_
_entity_poly.entity_id
_entity_poly.type
_entity_poly.pdbx_seq_one_letter_code
_entity_poly.pdbx_strand_id
1 'polypeptide(L)'
;CRRTPLRFAAVTAVQAAAALIFSPWLIYAVPKLVGYVGSKVESDQDTPLGAVAYLARHLSAFTAGHISLPALPSTVVPLLIALVAVVLVAAGLTLGRASQPDRPIGAGGPTGALWTWLLVPLVTGWFINLRLPFFPEGGERLLLIILPYFVLLFAVGIDRTWSMGHLGKVALAALVVDAGLGIAAFYTVPRYAAHDYRPILREIVQDGRNEDTVLAIFPWQIGYWRAYTPRNAPELDGPRPELLSDAAVVWNREIESTIELALERGTVWFPEPLTFGSALPEEIEAYLESKAANLANRWYDATRLTAWAKLPAPPLEVAVADFGPIQLRAAGVAPVVATAENTPVAVSLVWEAHTSARLNVSLRLLDNSGQVWSSREYAAAWATTARAGAVVTETVGTIVPAGLPPGTYTVAVSLEQQNDNGSGQALTVAGSDVVEAPVGHVTVAAAEHVQSPVRLPIRIQLATPHTVRGLAILGFTGPDRTEPLLAGTELRVTLFLQSLTDTPADRTLYVTLQEPNGPGVAGYEGWPLSGYPVPVLSEGELLRVPVQFYVPGMLVTGDYQLVVGFQDPDGANKTPPVTLGTVSIRQRKGVFERPLPRQALPVPATVGTHVRLYGYEIEPHISGVANLRLYWEVVQPLLPPHHIFVHADAADGTTIAQQDGPPSTVDGIAPTGTWQPGEFLTTVHAIELPASTDFFLRVGLYDPATGVRLPVTIDGQPAGDSIELTMP
;
A
#
# COMPACT_ATOMS: atom_id res chain seq x y z
N CYS A 1 44.89 -43.86 37.23
CA CYS A 1 45.12 -42.81 36.21
C CYS A 1 45.73 -43.30 34.87
N ARG A 2 45.30 -44.43 34.27
CA ARG A 2 45.83 -44.90 32.96
C ARG A 2 44.82 -44.93 31.80
N ARG A 3 43.53 -44.62 32.03
CA ARG A 3 42.46 -44.67 30.98
C ARG A 3 42.11 -43.31 30.34
N THR A 4 42.60 -42.20 30.88
CA THR A 4 42.38 -40.83 30.39
C THR A 4 43.04 -40.51 29.03
N PRO A 5 44.30 -40.88 28.75
CA PRO A 5 44.94 -40.53 27.48
C PRO A 5 44.33 -41.27 26.27
N LEU A 6 43.87 -42.51 26.46
CA LEU A 6 43.21 -43.29 25.41
C LEU A 6 41.85 -42.70 24.98
N ARG A 7 41.10 -42.12 25.93
CA ARG A 7 39.83 -41.43 25.63
C ARG A 7 40.05 -40.09 24.93
N PHE A 8 41.07 -39.34 25.33
CA PHE A 8 41.45 -38.10 24.65
C PHE A 8 41.91 -38.37 23.22
N ALA A 9 42.77 -39.38 23.02
CA ALA A 9 43.21 -39.79 21.69
C ALA A 9 42.04 -40.22 20.79
N ALA A 10 41.05 -40.95 21.33
CA ALA A 10 39.86 -41.33 20.57
C ALA A 10 38.99 -40.13 20.18
N VAL A 11 38.75 -39.18 21.09
CA VAL A 11 38.00 -37.95 20.78
C VAL A 11 38.74 -37.11 19.75
N THR A 12 40.05 -36.92 19.92
CA THR A 12 40.88 -36.18 18.95
C THR A 12 40.89 -36.89 17.60
N ALA A 13 40.95 -38.22 17.56
CA ALA A 13 40.89 -38.98 16.31
C ALA A 13 39.52 -38.83 15.61
N VAL A 14 38.41 -38.83 16.36
CA VAL A 14 37.06 -38.60 15.81
C VAL A 14 36.93 -37.17 15.28
N GLN A 15 37.43 -36.16 16.00
CA GLN A 15 37.41 -34.77 15.53
C GLN A 15 38.32 -34.56 14.32
N ALA A 16 39.49 -35.20 14.30
CA ALA A 16 40.39 -35.18 13.14
C ALA A 16 39.76 -35.87 11.93
N ALA A 17 39.06 -36.99 12.13
CA ALA A 17 38.31 -37.66 11.07
C ALA A 17 37.15 -36.79 10.56
N ALA A 18 36.41 -36.13 11.45
CA ALA A 18 35.36 -35.19 11.05
C ALA A 18 35.93 -34.01 10.25
N ALA A 19 37.04 -33.42 10.69
CA ALA A 19 37.74 -32.36 9.96
C ALA A 19 38.25 -32.84 8.58
N LEU A 20 38.78 -34.06 8.51
CA LEU A 20 39.25 -34.67 7.25
C LEU A 20 38.07 -34.88 6.29
N ILE A 21 36.94 -35.39 6.76
CA ILE A 21 35.71 -35.56 5.97
C ILE A 21 35.16 -34.21 5.51
N PHE A 22 35.30 -33.17 6.32
CA PHE A 22 34.86 -31.82 5.99
C PHE A 22 35.83 -31.06 5.07
N SER A 23 37.08 -31.51 4.97
CA SER A 23 38.14 -30.83 4.21
C SER A 23 37.85 -30.62 2.72
N PRO A 24 37.19 -31.54 1.97
CA PRO A 24 36.85 -31.30 0.57
C PRO A 24 35.89 -30.12 0.41
N TRP A 25 34.92 -29.97 1.32
CA TRP A 25 34.03 -28.81 1.33
C TRP A 25 34.78 -27.53 1.66
N LEU A 26 35.69 -27.53 2.64
CA LEU A 26 36.51 -26.37 2.95
C LEU A 26 37.38 -25.93 1.76
N ILE A 27 38.02 -26.88 1.08
CA ILE A 27 38.86 -26.61 -0.10
C ILE A 27 38.03 -25.95 -1.21
N TYR A 28 36.80 -26.43 -1.42
CA TYR A 28 35.88 -25.85 -2.40
C TYR A 28 35.30 -24.49 -1.98
N ALA A 29 34.85 -24.36 -0.73
CA ALA A 29 34.06 -23.23 -0.27
C ALA A 29 34.90 -22.03 0.16
N VAL A 30 36.07 -22.24 0.78
CA VAL A 30 36.89 -21.15 1.33
C VAL A 30 37.28 -20.11 0.28
N PRO A 31 37.79 -20.47 -0.92
CA PRO A 31 38.13 -19.47 -1.93
C PRO A 31 36.92 -18.62 -2.37
N LYS A 32 35.74 -19.24 -2.48
CA LYS A 32 34.50 -18.54 -2.85
C LYS A 32 34.02 -17.61 -1.75
N LEU A 33 34.04 -18.07 -0.50
CA LEU A 33 33.62 -17.28 0.66
C LEU A 33 34.56 -16.09 0.91
N VAL A 34 35.88 -16.29 0.76
CA VAL A 34 36.85 -15.19 0.90
C VAL A 34 36.63 -14.14 -0.18
N GLY A 35 36.41 -14.55 -1.43
CA GLY A 35 36.10 -13.63 -2.53
C GLY A 35 34.79 -12.88 -2.28
N TYR A 36 33.72 -13.59 -1.94
CA TYR A 36 32.41 -13.01 -1.63
C TYR A 36 32.48 -12.01 -0.48
N VAL A 37 33.06 -12.40 0.66
CA VAL A 37 33.17 -11.52 1.83
C VAL A 37 34.07 -10.32 1.54
N GLY A 38 35.16 -10.50 0.80
CA GLY A 38 36.03 -9.40 0.37
C GLY A 38 35.26 -8.34 -0.41
N SER A 39 34.49 -8.76 -1.43
CA SER A 39 33.65 -7.84 -2.21
C SER A 39 32.55 -7.17 -1.36
N LYS A 40 31.98 -7.91 -0.39
CA LYS A 40 30.92 -7.39 0.49
C LYS A 40 31.43 -6.32 1.44
N VAL A 41 32.60 -6.53 2.04
CA VAL A 41 33.24 -5.56 2.96
C VAL A 41 33.57 -4.25 2.23
N GLU A 42 34.04 -4.34 1.00
CA GLU A 42 34.32 -3.16 0.17
C GLU A 42 33.03 -2.38 -0.17
N SER A 43 31.98 -3.11 -0.56
CA SER A 43 30.67 -2.53 -0.91
C SER A 43 29.96 -1.89 0.28
N ASP A 44 29.87 -2.60 1.41
CA ASP A 44 29.10 -2.17 2.58
C ASP A 44 29.91 -1.25 3.52
N GLN A 45 31.21 -1.07 3.26
CA GLN A 45 32.15 -0.36 4.13
C GLN A 45 32.16 -0.89 5.58
N ASP A 46 31.95 -2.20 5.74
CA ASP A 46 31.88 -2.81 7.05
C ASP A 46 33.21 -2.64 7.82
N THR A 47 33.11 -2.23 9.08
CA THR A 47 34.27 -2.04 9.96
C THR A 47 34.39 -3.15 11.01
N PRO A 48 35.62 -3.58 11.35
CA PRO A 48 35.81 -4.62 12.35
C PRO A 48 35.36 -4.15 13.72
N LEU A 49 34.58 -4.98 14.41
CA LEU A 49 34.23 -4.70 15.80
C LEU A 49 35.40 -4.94 16.76
N GLY A 50 35.64 -3.95 17.63
CA GLY A 50 36.49 -4.14 18.81
C GLY A 50 35.91 -5.19 19.78
N ALA A 51 36.76 -5.79 20.62
CA ALA A 51 36.38 -6.90 21.50
C ALA A 51 35.17 -6.57 22.41
N VAL A 52 35.12 -5.35 22.95
CA VAL A 52 34.02 -4.91 23.84
C VAL A 52 32.70 -4.82 23.07
N ALA A 53 32.70 -4.18 21.91
CA ALA A 53 31.50 -4.05 21.07
C ALA A 53 31.01 -5.43 20.59
N TYR A 54 31.94 -6.30 20.19
CA TYR A 54 31.65 -7.68 19.79
C TYR A 54 30.98 -8.48 20.90
N LEU A 55 31.53 -8.45 22.12
CA LEU A 55 30.96 -9.15 23.27
C LEU A 55 29.61 -8.56 23.70
N ALA A 56 29.49 -7.24 23.73
CA ALA A 56 28.26 -6.55 24.10
C ALA A 56 27.09 -6.91 23.16
N ARG A 57 27.37 -6.97 21.86
CA ARG A 57 26.40 -7.36 20.83
C ARG A 57 25.93 -8.81 21.02
N HIS A 58 26.85 -9.75 21.23
CA HIS A 58 26.47 -11.16 21.49
C HIS A 58 25.74 -11.35 22.81
N LEU A 59 26.16 -10.65 23.87
CA LEU A 59 25.47 -10.71 25.16
C LEU A 59 24.01 -10.23 25.04
N SER A 60 23.80 -9.11 24.36
CA SER A 60 22.46 -8.58 24.06
C SER A 60 21.65 -9.59 23.23
N ALA A 61 22.25 -10.13 22.17
CA ALA A 61 21.60 -11.10 21.29
C ALA A 61 21.20 -12.40 22.00
N PHE A 62 22.01 -12.88 22.96
CA PHE A 62 21.76 -14.12 23.69
C PHE A 62 20.71 -13.98 24.80
N THR A 63 20.43 -12.77 25.28
CA THR A 63 19.44 -12.55 26.36
C THR A 63 18.10 -12.06 25.84
N ALA A 64 18.07 -10.98 25.06
CA ALA A 64 16.83 -10.33 24.62
C ALA A 64 16.80 -9.92 23.14
N GLY A 65 17.88 -10.16 22.39
CA GLY A 65 17.98 -9.69 21.02
C GLY A 65 18.23 -8.18 20.95
N HIS A 66 17.56 -7.54 20.00
CA HIS A 66 17.63 -6.10 19.80
C HIS A 66 16.33 -5.50 20.33
N ILE A 67 16.34 -4.47 21.18
CA ILE A 67 15.16 -3.74 21.65
C ILE A 67 15.36 -2.27 21.30
N SER A 68 14.68 -1.79 20.24
CA SER A 68 14.75 -0.38 19.85
C SER A 68 13.78 0.44 20.68
N LEU A 69 14.31 1.43 21.42
CA LEU A 69 13.53 2.49 22.03
C LEU A 69 13.90 3.82 21.35
N PRO A 70 12.96 4.77 21.16
CA PRO A 70 13.18 5.98 20.36
C PRO A 70 14.42 6.82 20.74
N ALA A 71 14.91 6.70 21.97
CA ALA A 71 16.03 7.48 22.51
C ALA A 71 17.31 6.66 22.81
N LEU A 72 17.33 5.36 22.53
CA LEU A 72 18.45 4.48 22.90
C LEU A 72 18.80 3.51 21.77
N PRO A 73 20.10 3.21 21.55
CA PRO A 73 20.51 2.14 20.65
C PRO A 73 19.88 0.80 21.03
N SER A 74 19.62 -0.04 20.02
CA SER A 74 18.87 -1.29 20.13
C SER A 74 19.48 -2.33 21.10
N THR A 75 20.74 -2.16 21.46
CA THR A 75 21.49 -3.07 22.34
C THR A 75 21.57 -2.61 23.79
N VAL A 76 21.26 -1.34 24.11
CA VAL A 76 21.59 -0.77 25.43
C VAL A 76 20.76 -1.39 26.56
N VAL A 77 19.44 -1.48 26.39
CA VAL A 77 18.55 -2.05 27.42
C VAL A 77 18.84 -3.53 27.67
N PRO A 78 18.90 -4.40 26.63
CA PRO A 78 19.34 -5.79 26.78
C PRO A 78 20.68 -5.93 27.50
N LEU A 79 21.67 -5.14 27.09
CA LEU A 79 23.01 -5.23 27.64
C LEU A 79 23.04 -4.89 29.13
N LEU A 80 22.32 -3.85 29.57
CA LEU A 80 22.30 -3.45 30.98
C LEU A 80 21.67 -4.55 31.85
N ILE A 81 20.55 -5.13 31.42
CA ILE A 81 19.86 -6.19 32.17
C ILE A 81 20.72 -7.46 32.20
N ALA A 82 21.33 -7.83 31.07
CA ALA A 82 22.26 -8.94 30.99
C ALA A 82 23.49 -8.76 31.90
N LEU A 83 24.08 -7.55 31.93
CA LEU A 83 25.20 -7.22 32.82
C LEU A 83 24.81 -7.33 34.29
N VAL A 84 23.61 -6.89 34.66
CA VAL A 84 23.09 -7.08 36.03
C VAL A 84 23.03 -8.57 36.38
N ALA A 85 22.49 -9.41 35.50
CA ALA A 85 22.45 -10.86 35.72
C ALA A 85 23.85 -11.47 35.87
N VAL A 86 24.81 -11.09 35.01
CA VAL A 86 26.23 -11.51 35.11
C VAL A 86 26.82 -11.12 36.47
N VAL A 87 26.65 -9.87 36.89
CA VAL A 87 27.20 -9.34 38.14
C VAL A 87 26.59 -10.04 39.35
N LEU A 88 25.28 -10.29 39.37
CA LEU A 88 24.60 -11.00 40.46
C LEU A 88 25.09 -12.45 40.59
N VAL A 89 25.25 -13.16 39.46
CA VAL A 89 25.80 -14.52 39.45
C VAL A 89 27.26 -14.51 39.89
N ALA A 90 28.08 -13.58 39.40
CA ALA A 90 29.48 -13.46 39.80
C ALA A 90 29.63 -13.14 41.29
N ALA A 91 28.85 -12.19 41.82
CA ALA A 91 28.82 -11.83 43.23
C ALA A 91 28.34 -13.00 44.11
N GLY A 92 27.30 -13.73 43.69
CA GLY A 92 26.86 -14.93 44.39
C GLY A 92 27.95 -16.00 44.42
N LEU A 93 28.65 -16.24 43.31
CA LEU A 93 29.72 -17.24 43.25
C LEU A 93 30.94 -16.86 44.11
N THR A 94 31.28 -15.56 44.24
CA THR A 94 32.37 -15.10 45.11
C THR A 94 32.00 -15.19 46.59
N LEU A 95 30.79 -14.75 46.95
CA LEU A 95 30.25 -14.88 48.31
C LEU A 95 30.07 -16.36 48.73
N GLY A 96 29.70 -17.21 47.78
CA GLY A 96 29.57 -18.65 47.96
C GLY A 96 30.88 -19.39 48.20
N ARG A 97 31.95 -19.00 47.48
CA ARG A 97 33.31 -19.53 47.70
C ARG A 97 33.84 -19.22 49.10
N ALA A 98 33.47 -18.07 49.67
CA ALA A 98 33.81 -17.73 51.05
C ALA A 98 33.06 -18.60 52.08
N SER A 99 31.94 -19.22 51.68
CA SER A 99 31.06 -20.00 52.56
C SER A 99 31.22 -21.52 52.41
N GLN A 100 31.71 -22.01 51.26
CA GLN A 100 31.94 -23.45 50.97
C GLN A 100 33.21 -23.63 50.08
N PRO A 101 34.40 -23.80 50.67
CA PRO A 101 35.67 -23.89 49.93
C PRO A 101 35.88 -25.21 49.16
N ASP A 102 35.15 -26.29 49.47
CA ASP A 102 35.46 -27.66 49.00
C ASP A 102 34.84 -28.07 47.64
N ARG A 103 34.22 -27.16 46.90
CA ARG A 103 33.78 -27.44 45.50
C ARG A 103 34.74 -26.77 44.50
N PRO A 104 35.82 -27.43 44.08
CA PRO A 104 36.72 -26.86 43.09
C PRO A 104 35.98 -26.63 41.76
N ILE A 105 36.12 -25.43 41.20
CA ILE A 105 35.81 -25.17 39.78
C ILE A 105 36.97 -25.77 38.99
N GLY A 106 37.00 -27.10 38.87
CA GLY A 106 38.04 -27.79 38.13
C GLY A 106 37.96 -27.43 36.65
N ALA A 107 39.07 -26.95 36.08
CA ALA A 107 39.24 -26.70 34.65
C ALA A 107 39.04 -27.98 33.78
N GLY A 108 38.96 -29.17 34.40
CA GLY A 108 38.79 -30.47 33.74
C GLY A 108 37.41 -31.14 33.88
N GLY A 109 36.34 -30.41 34.23
CA GLY A 109 34.97 -30.94 34.38
C GLY A 109 33.97 -30.46 33.30
N PRO A 110 32.69 -30.86 33.36
CA PRO A 110 31.65 -30.46 32.39
C PRO A 110 31.52 -28.94 32.21
N THR A 111 31.70 -28.16 33.28
CA THR A 111 31.72 -26.69 33.22
C THR A 111 32.92 -26.14 32.45
N GLY A 112 34.07 -26.79 32.54
CA GLY A 112 35.25 -26.45 31.75
C GLY A 112 34.99 -26.68 30.26
N ALA A 113 34.35 -27.79 29.91
CA ALA A 113 33.95 -28.08 28.53
C ALA A 113 32.96 -27.03 27.97
N LEU A 114 31.96 -26.62 28.77
CA LEU A 114 31.03 -25.55 28.36
C LEU A 114 31.75 -24.21 28.13
N TRP A 115 32.70 -23.84 28.99
CA TRP A 115 33.53 -22.65 28.77
C TRP A 115 34.37 -22.75 27.51
N THR A 116 34.96 -23.92 27.23
CA THR A 116 35.72 -24.15 25.99
C THR A 116 34.83 -24.01 24.76
N TRP A 117 33.65 -24.63 24.76
CA TRP A 117 32.70 -24.57 23.64
C TRP A 117 32.04 -23.20 23.46
N LEU A 118 32.01 -22.37 24.49
CA LEU A 118 31.59 -20.98 24.39
C LEU A 118 32.73 -20.08 23.88
N LEU A 119 33.88 -20.10 24.56
CA LEU A 119 34.95 -19.13 24.34
C LEU A 119 35.72 -19.38 23.05
N VAL A 120 35.98 -20.65 22.67
CA VAL A 120 36.77 -20.93 21.47
C VAL A 120 36.06 -20.38 20.22
N PRO A 121 34.79 -20.71 19.93
CA PRO A 121 34.12 -20.14 18.75
C PRO A 121 33.91 -18.63 18.85
N LEU A 122 33.67 -18.08 20.04
CA LEU A 122 33.49 -16.63 20.22
C LEU A 122 34.79 -15.85 19.94
N VAL A 123 35.93 -16.34 20.44
CA VAL A 123 37.24 -15.73 20.20
C VAL A 123 37.69 -15.95 18.76
N THR A 124 37.52 -17.15 18.21
CA THR A 124 37.82 -17.42 16.79
C THR A 124 36.95 -16.56 15.88
N GLY A 125 35.65 -16.43 16.17
CA GLY A 125 34.74 -15.55 15.45
C GLY A 125 35.17 -14.09 15.52
N TRP A 126 35.64 -13.62 16.67
CA TRP A 126 36.20 -12.27 16.81
C TRP A 126 37.46 -12.07 15.94
N PHE A 127 38.41 -13.02 15.94
CA PHE A 127 39.57 -12.96 15.05
C PHE A 127 39.19 -12.99 13.56
N ILE A 128 38.17 -13.76 13.19
CA ILE A 128 37.63 -13.75 11.82
C ILE A 128 37.08 -12.36 11.50
N ASN A 129 36.27 -11.77 12.37
CA ASN A 129 35.75 -10.40 12.21
C ASN A 129 36.86 -9.35 12.06
N LEU A 130 38.01 -9.49 12.74
CA LEU A 130 39.13 -8.57 12.55
C LEU A 130 39.75 -8.68 11.15
N ARG A 131 39.76 -9.88 10.55
CA ARG A 131 40.40 -10.14 9.26
C ARG A 131 39.46 -9.96 8.08
N LEU A 132 38.19 -10.28 8.29
CA LEU A 132 37.07 -10.29 7.36
C LEU A 132 35.88 -9.67 8.13
N PRO A 133 35.79 -8.33 8.20
CA PRO A 133 34.79 -7.63 9.00
C PRO A 133 33.42 -7.73 8.35
N PHE A 134 32.82 -8.91 8.38
CA PHE A 134 31.45 -9.13 7.90
C PHE A 134 30.55 -9.37 9.11
N PHE A 135 30.23 -8.27 9.80
CA PHE A 135 29.45 -8.30 11.04
C PHE A 135 28.42 -7.16 11.14
N PRO A 136 27.48 -7.07 10.17
CA PRO A 136 26.42 -6.08 10.18
C PRO A 136 25.50 -6.26 11.39
N GLU A 137 24.64 -5.29 11.71
CA GLU A 137 23.61 -5.43 12.76
C GLU A 137 22.81 -6.73 12.54
N GLY A 138 22.63 -7.56 13.59
CA GLY A 138 22.05 -8.90 13.47
C GLY A 138 23.01 -10.02 13.05
N GLY A 139 24.29 -9.72 12.80
CA GLY A 139 25.35 -10.70 12.47
C GLY A 139 25.68 -11.71 13.56
N GLU A 140 25.28 -11.45 14.81
CA GLU A 140 25.39 -12.36 15.97
C GLU A 140 24.69 -13.69 15.73
N ARG A 141 23.73 -13.72 14.79
CA ARG A 141 23.06 -14.94 14.36
C ARG A 141 24.03 -16.05 13.91
N LEU A 142 25.19 -15.67 13.37
CA LEU A 142 26.23 -16.60 12.93
C LEU A 142 26.85 -17.39 14.10
N LEU A 143 26.77 -16.87 15.32
CA LEU A 143 27.23 -17.53 16.54
C LEU A 143 26.07 -18.01 17.43
N LEU A 144 24.84 -18.16 16.92
CA LEU A 144 23.77 -18.81 17.69
C LEU A 144 24.08 -20.26 18.07
N ILE A 145 24.99 -20.92 17.35
CA ILE A 145 25.43 -22.28 17.68
C ILE A 145 26.07 -22.39 19.07
N ILE A 146 26.58 -21.30 19.65
CA ILE A 146 27.14 -21.30 21.01
C ILE A 146 26.16 -20.86 22.10
N LEU A 147 24.95 -20.41 21.73
CA LEU A 147 23.90 -20.00 22.68
C LEU A 147 23.56 -21.10 23.70
N PRO A 148 23.41 -22.39 23.34
CA PRO A 148 23.12 -23.43 24.34
C PRO A 148 24.17 -23.53 25.44
N TYR A 149 25.46 -23.34 25.11
CA TYR A 149 26.54 -23.40 26.10
C TYR A 149 26.52 -22.18 27.03
N PHE A 150 26.20 -21.00 26.50
CA PHE A 150 25.96 -19.80 27.30
C PHE A 150 24.83 -20.01 28.31
N VAL A 151 23.67 -20.50 27.85
CA VAL A 151 22.50 -20.74 28.71
C VAL A 151 22.82 -21.76 29.79
N LEU A 152 23.51 -22.86 29.46
CA LEU A 152 23.90 -23.88 30.44
C LEU A 152 24.90 -23.33 31.48
N LEU A 153 25.86 -22.50 31.07
CA LEU A 153 26.78 -21.84 32.01
C LEU A 153 26.05 -20.89 32.96
N PHE A 154 25.10 -20.11 32.45
CA PHE A 154 24.26 -19.25 33.28
C PHE A 154 23.38 -20.05 34.23
N ALA A 155 22.78 -21.14 33.77
CA ALA A 155 21.97 -22.04 34.61
C ALA A 155 22.81 -22.61 35.76
N VAL A 156 24.04 -23.05 35.51
CA VAL A 156 24.97 -23.50 36.57
C VAL A 156 25.29 -22.37 37.55
N GLY A 157 25.48 -21.14 37.06
CA GLY A 157 25.70 -19.97 37.90
C GLY A 157 24.50 -19.63 38.80
N ILE A 158 23.29 -19.64 38.23
CA ILE A 158 22.02 -19.39 38.92
C ILE A 158 21.75 -20.46 39.97
N ASP A 159 21.92 -21.74 39.63
CA ASP A 159 21.74 -22.87 40.56
C ASP A 159 22.64 -22.74 41.79
N ARG A 160 23.93 -22.44 41.57
CA ARG A 160 24.90 -22.27 42.66
C ARG A 160 24.64 -21.06 43.54
N THR A 161 23.94 -20.06 43.02
CA THR A 161 23.65 -18.80 43.72
C THR A 161 22.18 -18.70 44.16
N TRP A 162 21.41 -19.78 43.99
CA TRP A 162 19.97 -19.80 44.23
C TRP A 162 19.57 -19.49 45.67
N SER A 163 20.34 -20.01 46.63
CA SER A 163 20.13 -19.81 48.07
C SER A 163 20.94 -18.66 48.66
N MET A 164 21.90 -18.08 47.90
CA MET A 164 22.80 -17.04 48.38
C MET A 164 22.13 -15.66 48.24
N GLY A 165 21.41 -15.22 49.27
CA GLY A 165 20.73 -13.92 49.27
C GLY A 165 19.70 -13.75 48.15
N HIS A 166 19.18 -14.87 47.62
CA HIS A 166 18.32 -14.93 46.43
C HIS A 166 18.94 -14.35 45.15
N LEU A 167 20.26 -14.12 45.09
CA LEU A 167 20.93 -13.50 43.94
C LEU A 167 20.71 -14.29 42.65
N GLY A 168 20.73 -15.62 42.70
CA GLY A 168 20.41 -16.46 41.54
C GLY A 168 18.97 -16.31 41.05
N LYS A 169 18.01 -16.11 41.97
CA LYS A 169 16.60 -15.87 41.61
C LYS A 169 16.41 -14.51 40.95
N VAL A 170 17.08 -13.48 41.46
CA VAL A 170 17.05 -12.12 40.88
C VAL A 170 17.72 -12.12 39.50
N ALA A 171 18.85 -12.81 39.34
CA ALA A 171 19.51 -12.96 38.05
C ALA A 171 18.62 -13.69 37.03
N LEU A 172 17.93 -14.76 37.44
CA LEU A 172 16.96 -15.45 36.58
C LEU A 172 15.79 -14.54 36.21
N ALA A 173 15.22 -13.82 37.19
CA ALA A 173 14.11 -12.90 36.94
C ALA A 173 14.51 -11.79 35.96
N ALA A 174 15.71 -11.23 36.09
CA ALA A 174 16.26 -10.25 35.15
C ALA A 174 16.32 -10.81 33.72
N LEU A 175 16.87 -12.02 33.53
CA LEU A 175 16.94 -12.65 32.21
C LEU A 175 15.57 -13.00 31.61
N VAL A 176 14.61 -13.43 32.45
CA VAL A 176 13.24 -13.72 31.99
C VAL A 176 12.53 -12.44 31.56
N VAL A 177 12.69 -11.34 32.32
CA VAL A 177 12.16 -10.02 31.93
C VAL A 177 12.80 -9.57 30.62
N ASP A 178 14.12 -9.70 30.49
CA ASP A 178 14.85 -9.31 29.28
C ASP A 178 14.34 -10.07 28.05
N ALA A 179 14.25 -11.40 28.15
CA ALA A 179 13.68 -12.25 27.09
C ALA A 179 12.21 -11.90 26.78
N GLY A 180 11.41 -11.61 27.81
CA GLY A 180 10.02 -11.17 27.66
C GLY A 180 9.90 -9.84 26.92
N LEU A 181 10.77 -8.87 27.21
CA LEU A 181 10.86 -7.60 26.49
C LEU A 181 11.29 -7.81 25.03
N GLY A 182 12.24 -8.70 24.79
CA GLY A 182 12.66 -9.09 23.43
C GLY A 182 11.51 -9.68 22.61
N ILE A 183 10.74 -10.61 23.20
CA ILE A 183 9.55 -11.21 22.57
C ILE A 183 8.47 -10.15 22.35
N ALA A 184 8.19 -9.31 23.34
CA ALA A 184 7.21 -8.24 23.20
C ALA A 184 7.62 -7.28 22.06
N ALA A 185 8.89 -6.88 22.01
CA ALA A 185 9.41 -6.02 20.95
C ALA A 185 9.31 -6.68 19.57
N PHE A 186 9.52 -8.00 19.47
CA PHE A 186 9.32 -8.76 18.22
C PHE A 186 7.90 -8.64 17.68
N TYR A 187 6.88 -8.73 18.54
CA TYR A 187 5.47 -8.67 18.12
C TYR A 187 4.87 -7.26 18.04
N THR A 188 5.49 -6.26 18.66
CA THR A 188 4.92 -4.90 18.79
C THR A 188 5.67 -3.81 18.05
N VAL A 189 6.93 -4.02 17.64
CA VAL A 189 7.72 -3.00 16.95
C VAL A 189 7.57 -3.16 15.42
N PRO A 190 7.05 -2.14 14.70
CA PRO A 190 6.85 -2.20 13.25
C PRO A 190 8.12 -2.39 12.40
N ARG A 191 9.32 -2.27 12.98
CA ARG A 191 10.61 -2.43 12.28
C ARG A 191 10.80 -3.81 11.63
N TYR A 192 10.08 -4.84 12.08
CA TYR A 192 10.10 -6.16 11.43
C TYR A 192 9.14 -6.25 10.22
N ALA A 193 8.38 -5.18 9.96
CA ALA A 193 7.63 -4.96 8.72
C ALA A 193 8.34 -4.01 7.75
N ALA A 194 9.35 -3.24 8.19
CA ALA A 194 10.26 -2.55 7.28
C ALA A 194 11.05 -3.60 6.48
N HIS A 195 11.20 -3.39 5.16
CA HIS A 195 11.71 -4.39 4.22
C HIS A 195 10.83 -5.65 4.02
N ASP A 196 9.53 -5.60 4.32
CA ASP A 196 8.63 -6.69 4.00
C ASP A 196 8.52 -6.88 2.48
N TYR A 197 8.99 -8.03 1.98
CA TYR A 197 8.94 -8.38 0.56
C TYR A 197 7.56 -8.89 0.12
N ARG A 198 6.66 -9.24 1.06
CA ARG A 198 5.35 -9.83 0.74
C ARG A 198 4.45 -8.91 -0.10
N PRO A 199 4.36 -7.59 0.16
CA PRO A 199 3.60 -6.68 -0.70
C PRO A 199 4.14 -6.63 -2.13
N ILE A 200 5.47 -6.60 -2.30
CA ILE A 200 6.13 -6.61 -3.61
C ILE A 200 5.76 -7.88 -4.38
N LEU A 201 5.91 -9.04 -3.74
CA LEU A 201 5.59 -10.33 -4.35
C LEU A 201 4.08 -10.48 -4.63
N ARG A 202 3.23 -9.90 -3.79
CA ARG A 202 1.78 -9.88 -4.02
C ARG A 202 1.44 -9.07 -5.27
N GLU A 203 2.01 -7.87 -5.44
CA GLU A 203 1.79 -7.05 -6.65
C GLU A 203 2.27 -7.80 -7.90
N ILE A 204 3.48 -8.36 -7.89
CA ILE A 204 4.03 -9.15 -9.01
C ILE A 204 3.13 -10.34 -9.37
N VAL A 205 2.59 -11.06 -8.39
CA VAL A 205 1.68 -12.20 -8.63
C VAL A 205 0.31 -11.72 -9.14
N GLN A 206 -0.18 -10.59 -8.62
CA GLN A 206 -1.47 -10.02 -9.01
C GLN A 206 -1.46 -9.50 -10.44
N ASP A 207 -0.40 -8.79 -10.82
CA ASP A 207 -0.31 -8.05 -12.08
C ASP A 207 0.59 -8.73 -13.11
N GLY A 208 1.38 -9.75 -12.75
CA GLY A 208 2.29 -10.45 -13.66
C GLY A 208 1.73 -11.74 -14.24
N ARG A 209 1.98 -12.04 -15.51
CA ARG A 209 1.56 -13.24 -16.24
C ARG A 209 2.48 -14.44 -15.97
N ASN A 210 2.12 -15.63 -16.45
CA ASN A 210 2.90 -16.86 -16.16
C ASN A 210 4.17 -16.97 -17.02
N GLU A 211 4.17 -16.32 -18.18
CA GLU A 211 5.29 -16.18 -19.11
C GLU A 211 6.29 -15.10 -18.69
N ASP A 212 5.85 -14.16 -17.85
CA ASP A 212 6.66 -13.07 -17.32
C ASP A 212 7.82 -13.60 -16.45
N THR A 213 8.78 -12.73 -16.16
CA THR A 213 10.00 -13.08 -15.39
C THR A 213 10.17 -12.14 -14.21
N VAL A 214 10.48 -12.68 -13.02
CA VAL A 214 11.01 -11.89 -11.91
C VAL A 214 12.53 -11.92 -11.96
N LEU A 215 13.14 -10.79 -12.24
CA LEU A 215 14.59 -10.67 -12.31
C LEU A 215 15.17 -10.55 -10.89
N ALA A 216 15.96 -11.53 -10.49
CA ALA A 216 16.65 -11.53 -9.21
C ALA A 216 18.16 -11.31 -9.42
N ILE A 217 18.70 -10.29 -8.76
CA ILE A 217 20.15 -10.05 -8.67
C ILE A 217 20.79 -10.83 -7.52
N PHE A 218 19.99 -11.24 -6.52
CA PHE A 218 20.47 -11.97 -5.36
C PHE A 218 19.70 -13.29 -5.10
N PRO A 219 20.39 -14.36 -4.65
CA PRO A 219 19.75 -15.64 -4.33
C PRO A 219 18.65 -15.56 -3.26
N TRP A 220 18.73 -14.59 -2.34
CA TRP A 220 17.70 -14.42 -1.30
C TRP A 220 16.36 -13.96 -1.88
N GLN A 221 16.34 -13.25 -3.02
CA GLN A 221 15.09 -12.86 -3.69
C GLN A 221 14.33 -14.09 -4.18
N ILE A 222 15.05 -15.08 -4.72
CA ILE A 222 14.50 -16.40 -5.05
C ILE A 222 13.98 -17.11 -3.80
N GLY A 223 14.71 -16.99 -2.68
CA GLY A 223 14.28 -17.50 -1.38
C GLY A 223 12.96 -16.91 -0.92
N TYR A 224 12.79 -15.58 -1.02
CA TYR A 224 11.55 -14.88 -0.68
C TYR A 224 10.41 -15.21 -1.62
N TRP A 225 10.65 -15.27 -2.93
CA TRP A 225 9.67 -15.77 -3.90
C TRP A 225 9.13 -17.12 -3.43
N ARG A 226 10.01 -18.10 -3.24
CA ARG A 226 9.62 -19.44 -2.77
C ARG A 226 8.90 -19.41 -1.42
N ALA A 227 9.30 -18.56 -0.48
CA ALA A 227 8.70 -18.54 0.85
C ALA A 227 7.28 -17.95 0.87
N TYR A 228 6.99 -16.98 0.00
CA TYR A 228 5.82 -16.13 0.13
C TYR A 228 4.85 -16.16 -1.04
N THR A 229 5.21 -16.78 -2.18
CA THR A 229 4.24 -17.01 -3.27
C THR A 229 3.49 -18.33 -3.07
N PRO A 230 2.23 -18.43 -3.55
CA PRO A 230 1.49 -19.69 -3.55
C PRO A 230 2.29 -20.79 -4.28
N ARG A 231 2.26 -22.03 -3.77
CA ARG A 231 2.98 -23.18 -4.38
C ARG A 231 2.10 -24.34 -4.82
N ASN A 232 0.78 -24.24 -4.63
CA ASN A 232 -0.11 -25.40 -4.71
C ASN A 232 -0.83 -25.55 -6.06
N ALA A 233 -0.39 -24.86 -7.13
CA ALA A 233 -0.91 -25.03 -8.49
C ALA A 233 0.10 -24.59 -9.58
N PRO A 234 0.85 -25.52 -10.21
CA PRO A 234 1.90 -25.22 -11.19
C PRO A 234 1.42 -24.48 -12.46
N GLU A 235 0.12 -24.46 -12.73
CA GLU A 235 -0.49 -23.77 -13.86
C GLU A 235 -0.65 -22.26 -13.61
N LEU A 236 -0.32 -21.76 -12.41
CA LEU A 236 -0.90 -20.52 -11.86
C LEU A 236 0.02 -19.77 -10.85
N ASP A 237 1.34 -19.97 -10.90
CA ASP A 237 2.29 -19.46 -9.90
C ASP A 237 2.78 -18.00 -10.15
N GLY A 238 2.30 -17.33 -11.20
CA GLY A 238 2.75 -15.99 -11.59
C GLY A 238 4.10 -15.99 -12.33
N PRO A 239 4.77 -14.83 -12.42
CA PRO A 239 6.03 -14.70 -13.15
C PRO A 239 7.13 -15.64 -12.65
N ARG A 240 8.00 -16.13 -13.55
CA ARG A 240 9.07 -17.07 -13.21
C ARG A 240 10.27 -16.35 -12.60
N PRO A 241 10.74 -16.71 -11.39
CA PRO A 241 11.91 -16.07 -10.82
C PRO A 241 13.20 -16.56 -11.50
N GLU A 242 14.01 -15.64 -12.00
CA GLU A 242 15.27 -15.91 -12.69
C GLU A 242 16.42 -15.20 -11.99
N LEU A 243 17.39 -15.98 -11.51
CA LEU A 243 18.59 -15.48 -10.87
C LEU A 243 19.65 -15.19 -11.93
N LEU A 244 20.10 -13.94 -12.00
CA LEU A 244 21.10 -13.50 -12.98
C LEU A 244 22.46 -14.19 -12.81
N SER A 245 22.89 -14.46 -11.56
CA SER A 245 24.08 -15.24 -11.28
C SER A 245 24.10 -15.77 -9.85
N ASP A 246 24.79 -16.89 -9.64
CA ASP A 246 25.14 -17.42 -8.31
C ASP A 246 26.40 -16.74 -7.72
N ALA A 247 27.01 -15.80 -8.45
CA ALA A 247 28.21 -15.06 -8.04
C ALA A 247 27.95 -13.54 -7.98
N ALA A 248 28.94 -12.75 -7.53
CA ALA A 248 28.87 -11.30 -7.60
C ALA A 248 28.72 -10.86 -9.06
N VAL A 249 27.67 -10.10 -9.36
CA VAL A 249 27.28 -9.74 -10.73
C VAL A 249 27.83 -8.37 -11.08
N VAL A 250 28.43 -8.28 -12.26
CA VAL A 250 28.79 -7.04 -12.95
C VAL A 250 28.17 -7.09 -14.33
N TRP A 251 27.79 -5.93 -14.87
CA TRP A 251 27.20 -5.84 -16.19
C TRP A 251 28.08 -6.50 -17.26
N ASN A 252 27.48 -7.39 -18.05
CA ASN A 252 28.15 -8.11 -19.12
C ASN A 252 27.13 -8.63 -20.16
N ARG A 253 27.63 -9.23 -21.25
CA ARG A 253 26.80 -9.72 -22.35
C ARG A 253 25.87 -10.90 -21.99
N GLU A 254 26.20 -11.68 -20.97
CA GLU A 254 25.36 -12.77 -20.48
C GLU A 254 24.16 -12.22 -19.70
N ILE A 255 24.36 -11.16 -18.92
CA ILE A 255 23.26 -10.42 -18.26
C ILE A 255 22.35 -9.78 -19.30
N GLU A 256 22.94 -9.13 -20.30
CA GLU A 256 22.20 -8.53 -21.41
C GLU A 256 21.31 -9.57 -22.11
N SER A 257 21.88 -10.71 -22.51
CA SER A 257 21.12 -11.76 -23.21
C SER A 257 20.04 -12.41 -22.37
N THR A 258 20.27 -12.52 -21.05
CA THR A 258 19.26 -13.01 -20.09
C THR A 258 18.07 -12.06 -20.02
N ILE A 259 18.33 -10.75 -19.96
CA ILE A 259 17.28 -9.72 -19.95
C ILE A 259 16.54 -9.68 -21.29
N GLU A 260 17.25 -9.75 -22.42
CA GLU A 260 16.62 -9.82 -23.74
C GLU A 260 15.69 -11.04 -23.86
N LEU A 261 16.15 -12.23 -23.44
CA LEU A 261 15.32 -13.43 -23.45
C LEU A 261 14.10 -13.29 -22.54
N ALA A 262 14.23 -12.62 -21.40
CA ALA A 262 13.12 -12.36 -20.50
C ALA A 262 12.08 -11.40 -21.12
N LEU A 263 12.54 -10.33 -21.79
CA LEU A 263 11.68 -9.39 -22.53
C LEU A 263 10.97 -10.04 -23.73
N GLU A 264 11.60 -11.01 -24.40
CA GLU A 264 10.95 -11.77 -25.49
C GLU A 264 9.86 -12.72 -24.97
N ARG A 265 9.94 -13.17 -23.71
CA ARG A 265 8.91 -14.01 -23.10
C ARG A 265 7.70 -13.21 -22.62
N GLY A 266 7.92 -12.04 -22.04
CA GLY A 266 6.86 -11.23 -21.45
C GLY A 266 7.39 -10.03 -20.69
N THR A 267 6.69 -9.68 -19.60
CA THR A 267 7.10 -8.58 -18.71
C THR A 267 8.25 -9.02 -17.81
N VAL A 268 9.25 -8.15 -17.66
CA VAL A 268 10.33 -8.29 -16.69
C VAL A 268 9.98 -7.48 -15.45
N TRP A 269 9.68 -8.18 -14.36
CA TRP A 269 9.46 -7.61 -13.03
C TRP A 269 10.79 -7.55 -12.28
N PHE A 270 11.23 -6.35 -11.95
CA PHE A 270 12.52 -6.12 -11.33
C PHE A 270 12.36 -5.45 -9.96
N PRO A 271 12.38 -6.24 -8.87
CA PRO A 271 12.44 -5.69 -7.52
C PRO A 271 13.88 -5.27 -7.20
N GLU A 272 14.14 -3.97 -7.25
CA GLU A 272 15.45 -3.34 -7.16
C GLU A 272 15.80 -2.95 -5.72
N PRO A 273 16.76 -3.63 -5.09
CA PRO A 273 17.20 -3.29 -3.73
C PRO A 273 18.27 -2.19 -3.81
N LEU A 274 17.85 -0.96 -4.10
CA LEU A 274 18.73 0.19 -4.35
C LEU A 274 19.56 0.64 -3.13
N THR A 275 19.18 0.21 -1.93
CA THR A 275 19.90 0.57 -0.69
C THR A 275 21.20 -0.20 -0.45
N PHE A 276 21.61 -1.11 -1.34
CA PHE A 276 22.77 -1.99 -1.14
C PHE A 276 24.05 -1.53 -1.87
N GLY A 277 24.08 -0.32 -2.43
CA GLY A 277 25.30 0.29 -3.00
C GLY A 277 25.84 -0.37 -4.28
N SER A 278 25.06 -1.24 -4.94
CA SER A 278 25.40 -1.83 -6.24
C SER A 278 25.01 -0.86 -7.37
N ALA A 279 25.88 -0.66 -8.35
CA ALA A 279 25.58 0.07 -9.59
C ALA A 279 24.77 -0.75 -10.61
N LEU A 280 24.71 -2.08 -10.44
CA LEU A 280 24.06 -2.98 -11.39
C LEU A 280 22.57 -2.69 -11.61
N PRO A 281 21.76 -2.32 -10.59
CA PRO A 281 20.38 -1.89 -10.82
C PRO A 281 20.26 -0.72 -11.80
N GLU A 282 21.11 0.31 -11.68
CA GLU A 282 21.10 1.47 -12.58
C GLU A 282 21.50 1.07 -14.01
N GLU A 283 22.49 0.19 -14.16
CA GLU A 283 22.91 -0.34 -15.48
C GLU A 283 21.80 -1.16 -16.15
N ILE A 284 21.12 -2.02 -15.37
CA ILE A 284 19.97 -2.81 -15.85
C ILE A 284 18.82 -1.90 -16.26
N GLU A 285 18.47 -0.91 -15.44
CA GLU A 285 17.38 0.03 -15.72
C GLU A 285 17.66 0.84 -17.00
N ALA A 286 18.87 1.41 -17.13
CA ALA A 286 19.26 2.15 -18.32
C ALA A 286 19.18 1.27 -19.60
N TYR A 287 19.52 -0.01 -19.49
CA TYR A 287 19.35 -0.94 -20.59
C TYR A 287 17.88 -1.19 -20.92
N LEU A 288 17.05 -1.48 -19.90
CA LEU A 288 15.61 -1.73 -20.06
C LEU A 288 14.89 -0.52 -20.68
N GLU A 289 15.21 0.70 -20.23
CA GLU A 289 14.66 1.96 -20.77
C GLU A 289 14.94 2.12 -22.26
N SER A 290 16.09 1.62 -22.74
CA SER A 290 16.44 1.67 -24.16
C SER A 290 15.73 0.62 -25.03
N LYS A 291 15.08 -0.39 -24.43
CA LYS A 291 14.53 -1.56 -25.13
C LYS A 291 13.03 -1.78 -24.92
N ALA A 292 12.47 -1.25 -23.84
CA ALA A 292 11.15 -1.62 -23.34
C ALA A 292 10.42 -0.41 -22.73
N ALA A 293 9.10 -0.51 -22.66
CA ALA A 293 8.27 0.48 -21.98
C ALA A 293 8.10 0.10 -20.50
N ASN A 294 8.18 1.09 -19.61
CA ASN A 294 7.94 0.91 -18.18
C ASN A 294 6.44 0.78 -17.87
N LEU A 295 6.04 -0.33 -17.25
CA LEU A 295 4.68 -0.65 -16.83
C LEU A 295 4.40 -0.27 -15.36
N ALA A 296 5.40 -0.39 -14.50
CA ALA A 296 5.30 -0.08 -13.08
C ALA A 296 6.60 0.53 -12.57
N ASN A 297 6.48 1.46 -11.62
CA ASN A 297 7.61 2.08 -10.94
C ASN A 297 7.14 2.56 -9.55
N ARG A 298 7.35 1.73 -8.52
CA ARG A 298 6.81 1.98 -7.19
C ARG A 298 7.82 1.69 -6.09
N TRP A 299 7.88 2.58 -5.10
CA TRP A 299 8.69 2.39 -3.91
C TRP A 299 7.98 1.56 -2.85
N TYR A 300 8.68 0.54 -2.37
CA TYR A 300 8.35 -0.31 -1.24
C TYR A 300 9.45 -0.18 -0.19
N ASP A 301 9.36 0.88 0.63
CA ASP A 301 10.37 1.21 1.63
C ASP A 301 11.78 1.32 0.97
N ALA A 302 12.66 0.35 1.19
CA ALA A 302 14.02 0.34 0.63
C ALA A 302 14.15 -0.30 -0.77
N THR A 303 13.09 -0.92 -1.29
CA THR A 303 13.10 -1.62 -2.59
C THR A 303 12.18 -0.90 -3.57
N ARG A 304 12.65 -0.62 -4.78
CA ARG A 304 11.82 -0.09 -5.86
C ARG A 304 11.39 -1.25 -6.77
N LEU A 305 10.10 -1.43 -7.00
CA LEU A 305 9.61 -2.40 -7.98
C LEU A 305 9.43 -1.68 -9.32
N THR A 306 10.13 -2.16 -10.35
CA THR A 306 9.87 -1.76 -11.73
C THR A 306 9.36 -2.95 -12.55
N ALA A 307 8.59 -2.66 -13.61
CA ALA A 307 8.14 -3.67 -14.57
C ALA A 307 8.32 -3.16 -15.99
N TRP A 308 8.80 -4.00 -16.89
CA TRP A 308 9.19 -3.60 -18.24
C TRP A 308 8.72 -4.61 -19.27
N ALA A 309 8.11 -4.14 -20.36
CA ALA A 309 7.72 -5.00 -21.47
C ALA A 309 8.16 -4.40 -22.80
N LYS A 310 8.58 -5.27 -23.71
CA LYS A 310 8.92 -4.88 -25.08
C LYS A 310 7.63 -4.56 -25.85
N LEU A 311 7.26 -3.29 -25.85
CA LEU A 311 6.05 -2.80 -26.50
C LEU A 311 6.41 -1.82 -27.63
N PRO A 312 5.84 -1.99 -28.84
CA PRO A 312 6.03 -1.01 -29.90
C PRO A 312 5.35 0.31 -29.53
N ALA A 313 5.98 1.43 -29.91
CA ALA A 313 5.36 2.75 -29.76
C ALA A 313 4.07 2.83 -30.60
N PRO A 314 2.91 3.13 -30.00
CA PRO A 314 1.67 3.31 -30.74
C PRO A 314 1.73 4.46 -31.76
N PRO A 315 0.89 4.39 -32.82
CA PRO A 315 0.70 5.53 -33.70
C PRO A 315 0.12 6.71 -32.92
N LEU A 316 0.63 7.91 -33.17
CA LEU A 316 0.23 9.13 -32.48
C LEU A 316 -0.95 9.81 -33.18
N GLU A 317 -1.94 10.19 -32.38
CA GLU A 317 -3.07 11.04 -32.77
C GLU A 317 -3.03 12.36 -32.01
N VAL A 318 -3.61 13.41 -32.58
CA VAL A 318 -3.65 14.73 -31.95
C VAL A 318 -4.54 14.67 -30.70
N ALA A 319 -3.97 15.00 -29.54
CA ALA A 319 -4.62 14.94 -28.23
C ALA A 319 -4.25 16.19 -27.44
N VAL A 320 -4.89 17.32 -27.76
CA VAL A 320 -4.54 18.62 -27.17
C VAL A 320 -5.22 18.79 -25.81
N ALA A 321 -4.43 18.77 -24.75
CA ALA A 321 -4.87 19.10 -23.39
C ALA A 321 -3.83 19.98 -22.71
N ASP A 322 -4.19 21.20 -22.35
CA ASP A 322 -3.29 22.15 -21.67
C ASP A 322 -3.54 22.09 -20.17
N PHE A 323 -2.53 21.71 -19.37
CA PHE A 323 -2.63 21.65 -17.91
C PHE A 323 -2.04 22.88 -17.23
N GLY A 324 -1.59 23.88 -17.99
CA GLY A 324 -0.91 25.08 -17.49
C GLY A 324 0.61 25.02 -17.71
N PRO A 325 1.38 24.35 -16.83
CA PRO A 325 2.84 24.28 -16.97
C PRO A 325 3.26 23.37 -18.12
N ILE A 326 2.42 22.42 -18.53
CA ILE A 326 2.68 21.45 -19.59
C ILE A 326 1.40 21.23 -20.42
N GLN A 327 1.58 21.06 -21.72
CA GLN A 327 0.53 20.69 -22.66
C GLN A 327 0.78 19.30 -23.25
N LEU A 328 -0.25 18.46 -23.31
CA LEU A 328 -0.29 17.28 -24.16
C LEU A 328 -0.57 17.72 -25.61
N ARG A 329 0.26 17.28 -26.55
CA ARG A 329 0.14 17.59 -27.99
C ARG A 329 -0.47 16.43 -28.77
N ALA A 330 -0.02 15.23 -28.47
CA ALA A 330 -0.42 14.01 -29.14
C ALA A 330 -0.29 12.82 -28.21
N ALA A 331 -1.10 11.80 -28.44
CA ALA A 331 -1.01 10.55 -27.72
C ALA A 331 -1.42 9.37 -28.59
N GLY A 332 -1.06 8.17 -28.18
CA GLY A 332 -1.45 6.93 -28.85
C GLY A 332 -1.52 5.78 -27.87
N VAL A 333 -2.39 4.80 -28.14
CA VAL A 333 -2.58 3.60 -27.33
C VAL A 333 -2.51 2.36 -28.22
N ALA A 334 -1.71 1.36 -27.84
CA ALA A 334 -1.67 0.07 -28.53
C ALA A 334 -1.27 -1.09 -27.59
N PRO A 335 -1.81 -2.30 -27.77
CA PRO A 335 -2.84 -2.63 -28.74
C PRO A 335 -4.20 -2.03 -28.35
N VAL A 336 -5.05 -1.79 -29.35
CA VAL A 336 -6.44 -1.30 -29.13
C VAL A 336 -7.40 -2.40 -28.67
N VAL A 337 -6.94 -3.66 -28.68
CA VAL A 337 -7.64 -4.84 -28.16
C VAL A 337 -6.70 -5.57 -27.21
N ALA A 338 -7.18 -5.91 -26.02
CA ALA A 338 -6.41 -6.63 -24.99
C ALA A 338 -7.33 -7.59 -24.23
N THR A 339 -6.83 -8.73 -23.79
CA THR A 339 -7.59 -9.65 -22.93
C THR A 339 -7.47 -9.21 -21.46
N ALA A 340 -8.48 -9.52 -20.65
CA ALA A 340 -8.48 -9.30 -19.20
C ALA A 340 -7.55 -10.29 -18.47
N GLU A 341 -6.27 -10.34 -18.87
CA GLU A 341 -5.28 -11.34 -18.43
C GLU A 341 -3.99 -10.72 -17.90
N ASN A 342 -4.03 -9.47 -17.42
CA ASN A 342 -2.85 -8.64 -17.17
C ASN A 342 -2.06 -8.31 -18.45
N THR A 343 -2.79 -8.05 -19.53
CA THR A 343 -2.19 -7.73 -20.83
C THR A 343 -1.56 -6.33 -20.80
N PRO A 344 -0.27 -6.19 -21.12
CA PRO A 344 0.39 -4.88 -21.23
C PRO A 344 -0.12 -4.08 -22.44
N VAL A 345 -0.30 -2.77 -22.24
CA VAL A 345 -0.72 -1.80 -23.26
C VAL A 345 0.24 -0.62 -23.23
N ALA A 346 0.83 -0.28 -24.38
CA ALA A 346 1.66 0.90 -24.55
C ALA A 346 0.82 2.16 -24.73
N VAL A 347 1.31 3.24 -24.13
CA VAL A 347 0.79 4.60 -24.25
C VAL A 347 1.96 5.51 -24.61
N SER A 348 1.93 6.09 -25.80
CA SER A 348 2.87 7.15 -26.19
C SER A 348 2.25 8.50 -25.91
N LEU A 349 3.03 9.40 -25.32
CA LEU A 349 2.62 10.74 -24.93
C LEU A 349 3.63 11.74 -25.49
N VAL A 350 3.13 12.78 -26.15
CA VAL A 350 3.93 13.90 -26.64
C VAL A 350 3.56 15.13 -25.83
N TRP A 351 4.51 15.57 -25.01
CA TRP A 351 4.37 16.71 -24.11
C TRP A 351 5.11 17.92 -24.67
N GLU A 352 4.59 19.11 -24.38
CA GLU A 352 5.30 20.38 -24.54
C GLU A 352 5.33 21.11 -23.21
N ALA A 353 6.54 21.44 -22.74
CA ALA A 353 6.71 22.17 -21.50
C ALA A 353 6.56 23.67 -21.73
N HIS A 354 5.69 24.34 -20.96
CA HIS A 354 5.61 25.80 -20.89
C HIS A 354 6.50 26.33 -19.76
N THR A 355 6.46 25.69 -18.60
CA THR A 355 7.28 26.01 -17.42
C THR A 355 7.78 24.73 -16.74
N SER A 356 8.89 24.83 -16.02
CA SER A 356 9.42 23.68 -15.27
C SER A 356 8.59 23.44 -14.01
N ALA A 357 8.19 22.19 -13.79
CA ALA A 357 7.39 21.78 -12.64
C ALA A 357 7.77 20.37 -12.18
N ARG A 358 7.60 20.09 -10.88
CA ARG A 358 7.63 18.71 -10.37
C ARG A 358 6.25 18.10 -10.56
N LEU A 359 6.16 17.10 -11.42
CA LEU A 359 4.89 16.50 -11.81
C LEU A 359 4.90 14.99 -11.62
N ASN A 360 3.78 14.48 -11.13
CA ASN A 360 3.42 13.07 -11.26
C ASN A 360 2.38 12.92 -12.37
N VAL A 361 2.60 11.95 -13.25
CA VAL A 361 1.66 11.56 -14.29
C VAL A 361 0.89 10.34 -13.81
N SER A 362 -0.43 10.37 -13.93
CA SER A 362 -1.27 9.18 -13.72
C SER A 362 -1.86 8.73 -15.05
N LEU A 363 -1.78 7.43 -15.34
CA LEU A 363 -2.53 6.78 -16.41
C LEU A 363 -3.64 5.94 -15.82
N ARG A 364 -4.86 6.07 -16.36
CA ARG A 364 -6.06 5.44 -15.82
C ARG A 364 -6.84 4.70 -16.91
N LEU A 365 -7.38 3.54 -16.56
CA LEU A 365 -8.40 2.84 -17.34
C LEU A 365 -9.78 3.17 -16.76
N LEU A 366 -10.56 3.91 -17.54
CA LEU A 366 -11.89 4.39 -17.20
C LEU A 366 -12.94 3.64 -18.01
N ASP A 367 -14.07 3.29 -17.40
CA ASP A 367 -15.25 2.89 -18.19
C ASP A 367 -16.08 4.09 -18.64
N ASN A 368 -17.17 3.84 -19.36
CA ASN A 368 -18.08 4.87 -19.88
C ASN A 368 -18.78 5.70 -18.79
N SER A 369 -18.77 5.25 -17.53
CA SER A 369 -19.30 6.00 -16.39
C SER A 369 -18.24 6.87 -15.70
N GLY A 370 -16.98 6.82 -16.15
CA GLY A 370 -15.84 7.48 -15.53
C GLY A 370 -15.29 6.72 -14.32
N GLN A 371 -15.69 5.47 -14.09
CA GLN A 371 -15.12 4.66 -13.01
C GLN A 371 -13.70 4.23 -13.38
N VAL A 372 -12.75 4.48 -12.47
CA VAL A 372 -11.37 4.00 -12.58
C VAL A 372 -11.29 2.52 -12.18
N TRP A 373 -10.80 1.69 -13.08
CA TRP A 373 -10.62 0.24 -12.87
C TRP A 373 -9.17 -0.17 -12.59
N SER A 374 -8.24 0.62 -13.10
CA SER A 374 -6.80 0.47 -12.92
C SER A 374 -6.14 1.84 -13.08
N SER A 375 -5.09 2.09 -12.30
CA SER A 375 -4.24 3.26 -12.48
C SER A 375 -2.78 2.91 -12.24
N ARG A 376 -1.89 3.72 -12.82
CA ARG A 376 -0.48 3.76 -12.45
C ARG A 376 -0.01 5.19 -12.42
N GLU A 377 0.93 5.46 -11.53
CA GLU A 377 1.51 6.77 -11.33
C GLU A 377 3.04 6.72 -11.49
N TYR A 378 3.62 7.75 -12.08
CA TYR A 378 5.09 7.89 -12.17
C TYR A 378 5.50 9.36 -12.17
N ALA A 379 6.72 9.63 -11.69
CA ALA A 379 7.29 10.97 -11.69
C ALA A 379 7.81 11.34 -13.10
N ALA A 380 7.40 12.50 -13.62
CA ALA A 380 7.94 13.04 -14.87
C ALA A 380 9.26 13.77 -14.61
N ALA A 381 10.38 13.02 -14.47
CA ALA A 381 11.69 13.60 -14.17
C ALA A 381 12.12 14.71 -15.14
N TRP A 382 11.78 14.54 -16.43
CA TRP A 382 12.05 15.51 -17.49
C TRP A 382 11.36 16.86 -17.27
N ALA A 383 10.19 16.91 -16.60
CA ALA A 383 9.42 18.14 -16.39
C ALA A 383 10.14 19.19 -15.53
N THR A 384 11.08 18.75 -14.69
CA THR A 384 11.86 19.65 -13.83
C THR A 384 13.03 20.31 -14.54
N THR A 385 13.49 19.74 -15.66
CA THR A 385 14.67 20.19 -16.40
C THR A 385 14.35 20.68 -17.82
N ALA A 386 13.14 20.42 -18.31
CA ALA A 386 12.66 20.86 -19.59
C ALA A 386 12.64 22.40 -19.69
N ARG A 387 13.10 22.91 -20.83
CA ARG A 387 13.01 24.34 -21.17
C ARG A 387 11.62 24.65 -21.72
N ALA A 388 11.18 25.90 -21.61
CA ALA A 388 9.96 26.35 -22.27
C ALA A 388 10.01 26.07 -23.79
N GLY A 389 8.95 25.47 -24.33
CA GLY A 389 8.84 25.00 -25.71
C GLY A 389 9.53 23.65 -26.00
N ALA A 390 10.13 22.99 -24.99
CA ALA A 390 10.72 21.67 -25.20
C ALA A 390 9.62 20.63 -25.41
N VAL A 391 9.75 19.85 -26.47
CA VAL A 391 8.87 18.72 -26.77
C VAL A 391 9.53 17.43 -26.28
N VAL A 392 8.80 16.67 -25.46
CA VAL A 392 9.24 15.38 -24.92
C VAL A 392 8.29 14.31 -25.42
N THR A 393 8.83 13.22 -25.96
CA THR A 393 8.05 12.03 -26.32
C THR A 393 8.47 10.90 -25.41
N GLU A 394 7.51 10.31 -24.71
CA GLU A 394 7.72 9.12 -23.90
C GLU A 394 6.76 8.01 -24.33
N THR A 395 7.20 6.76 -24.18
CA THR A 395 6.32 5.60 -24.32
C THR A 395 6.40 4.80 -23.04
N VAL A 396 5.26 4.71 -22.38
CA VAL A 396 5.10 4.00 -21.12
C VAL A 396 4.06 2.90 -21.30
N GLY A 397 3.98 1.97 -20.37
CA GLY A 397 2.98 0.89 -20.38
C GLY A 397 1.92 1.09 -19.31
N THR A 398 0.76 0.48 -19.48
CA THR A 398 -0.25 0.20 -18.45
C THR A 398 -0.70 -1.26 -18.57
N ILE A 399 -1.35 -1.82 -17.54
CA ILE A 399 -1.78 -3.23 -17.52
C ILE A 399 -3.30 -3.28 -17.53
N VAL A 400 -3.87 -4.07 -18.47
CA VAL A 400 -5.29 -4.45 -18.47
C VAL A 400 -5.46 -5.63 -17.51
N PRO A 401 -5.98 -5.41 -16.30
CA PRO A 401 -5.79 -6.36 -15.21
C PRO A 401 -6.79 -7.51 -15.25
N ALA A 402 -6.45 -8.62 -14.58
CA ALA A 402 -7.26 -9.81 -14.49
C ALA A 402 -8.65 -9.52 -13.91
N GLY A 403 -9.67 -10.08 -14.55
CA GLY A 403 -11.07 -9.97 -14.15
C GLY A 403 -11.75 -8.62 -14.45
N LEU A 404 -11.11 -7.77 -15.27
CA LEU A 404 -11.78 -6.61 -15.85
C LEU A 404 -12.92 -7.09 -16.80
N PRO A 405 -14.16 -6.60 -16.65
CA PRO A 405 -15.24 -7.00 -17.56
C PRO A 405 -14.93 -6.65 -19.03
N PRO A 406 -15.35 -7.47 -20.00
CA PRO A 406 -15.22 -7.11 -21.41
C PRO A 406 -16.01 -5.83 -21.75
N GLY A 407 -15.41 -4.96 -22.56
CA GLY A 407 -15.97 -3.66 -22.90
C GLY A 407 -14.93 -2.70 -23.45
N THR A 408 -15.36 -1.50 -23.84
CA THR A 408 -14.45 -0.43 -24.27
C THR A 408 -14.13 0.45 -23.07
N TYR A 409 -12.83 0.69 -22.85
CA TYR A 409 -12.30 1.50 -21.78
C TYR A 409 -11.50 2.66 -22.37
N THR A 410 -11.66 3.84 -21.77
CA THR A 410 -10.85 5.01 -22.08
C THR A 410 -9.55 4.93 -21.30
N VAL A 411 -8.43 5.10 -22.00
CA VAL A 411 -7.14 5.40 -21.37
C VAL A 411 -7.08 6.91 -21.21
N ALA A 412 -6.93 7.39 -19.98
CA ALA A 412 -6.81 8.82 -19.70
C ALA A 412 -5.53 9.13 -18.93
N VAL A 413 -5.04 10.36 -19.10
CA VAL A 413 -3.90 10.92 -18.38
C VAL A 413 -4.35 12.06 -17.49
N SER A 414 -3.80 12.13 -16.28
CA SER A 414 -3.93 13.29 -15.39
C SER A 414 -2.58 13.69 -14.83
N LEU A 415 -2.42 14.97 -14.52
CA LEU A 415 -1.19 15.50 -13.93
C LEU A 415 -1.45 16.00 -12.51
N GLU A 416 -0.50 15.71 -11.62
CA GLU A 416 -0.47 16.22 -10.27
C GLU A 416 0.83 17.00 -10.05
N GLN A 417 0.72 18.27 -9.68
CA GLN A 417 1.85 19.10 -9.33
C GLN A 417 2.25 18.88 -7.87
N GLN A 418 3.52 18.52 -7.67
CA GLN A 418 4.07 18.21 -6.36
C GLN A 418 4.70 19.46 -5.72
N ASN A 419 4.26 19.79 -4.51
CA ASN A 419 4.80 20.86 -3.68
C ASN A 419 6.04 20.39 -2.90
N ASP A 420 6.84 21.34 -2.39
CA ASP A 420 8.06 21.04 -1.62
C ASP A 420 7.80 20.27 -0.32
N ASN A 421 6.58 20.29 0.20
CA ASN A 421 6.16 19.56 1.40
C ASN A 421 5.66 18.13 1.10
N GLY A 422 5.72 17.67 -0.16
CA GLY A 422 5.21 16.36 -0.59
C GLY A 422 3.70 16.25 -0.74
N SER A 423 2.96 17.36 -0.63
CA SER A 423 1.55 17.41 -1.04
C SER A 423 1.44 17.64 -2.54
N GLY A 424 0.50 16.95 -3.19
CA GLY A 424 0.21 17.15 -4.61
C GLY A 424 -1.11 17.87 -4.83
N GLN A 425 -1.19 18.66 -5.91
CA GLN A 425 -2.41 19.27 -6.41
C GLN A 425 -2.69 18.77 -7.82
N ALA A 426 -3.86 18.20 -8.05
CA ALA A 426 -4.30 17.81 -9.39
C ALA A 426 -4.46 19.06 -10.28
N LEU A 427 -3.92 18.99 -11.50
CA LEU A 427 -4.06 20.02 -12.51
C LEU A 427 -5.31 19.75 -13.35
N THR A 428 -6.05 20.81 -13.69
CA THR A 428 -7.18 20.74 -14.60
C THR A 428 -6.78 21.12 -16.02
N VAL A 429 -7.55 20.63 -17.00
CA VAL A 429 -7.43 21.04 -18.39
C VAL A 429 -7.96 22.46 -18.54
N ALA A 430 -7.16 23.34 -19.14
CA ALA A 430 -7.45 24.77 -19.28
C ALA A 430 -8.85 25.04 -19.85
N GLY A 431 -9.59 25.92 -19.18
CA GLY A 431 -10.98 26.23 -19.54
C GLY A 431 -12.01 25.19 -19.06
N SER A 432 -11.63 24.27 -18.17
CA SER A 432 -12.53 23.28 -17.57
C SER A 432 -12.10 22.90 -16.14
N ASP A 433 -12.99 22.23 -15.41
CA ASP A 433 -12.68 21.59 -14.11
C ASP A 433 -12.29 20.11 -14.26
N VAL A 434 -12.04 19.66 -15.50
CA VAL A 434 -11.70 18.27 -15.80
C VAL A 434 -10.22 18.03 -15.53
N VAL A 435 -9.91 16.98 -14.75
CA VAL A 435 -8.53 16.59 -14.38
C VAL A 435 -7.94 15.53 -15.33
N GLU A 436 -8.80 14.78 -16.01
CA GLU A 436 -8.43 13.63 -16.85
C GLU A 436 -8.57 13.98 -18.34
N ALA A 437 -7.48 13.89 -19.10
CA ALA A 437 -7.50 14.03 -20.55
C ALA A 437 -7.51 12.64 -21.21
N PRO A 438 -8.49 12.30 -22.06
CA PRO A 438 -8.49 11.02 -22.77
C PRO A 438 -7.35 10.98 -23.81
N VAL A 439 -6.62 9.88 -23.83
CA VAL A 439 -5.44 9.68 -24.71
C VAL A 439 -5.61 8.52 -25.70
N GLY A 440 -6.66 7.73 -25.55
CA GLY A 440 -7.02 6.64 -26.45
C GLY A 440 -8.00 5.69 -25.79
N HIS A 441 -8.25 4.54 -26.44
CA HIS A 441 -9.16 3.52 -25.92
C HIS A 441 -8.55 2.13 -26.08
N VAL A 442 -8.95 1.23 -25.19
CA VAL A 442 -8.68 -0.21 -25.30
C VAL A 442 -9.99 -0.97 -25.20
N THR A 443 -10.20 -1.89 -26.13
CA THR A 443 -11.31 -2.84 -26.07
C THR A 443 -10.83 -4.08 -25.34
N VAL A 444 -11.41 -4.32 -24.16
CA VAL A 444 -11.09 -5.45 -23.30
C VAL A 444 -11.95 -6.63 -23.72
N ALA A 445 -11.30 -7.74 -24.06
CA ALA A 445 -11.92 -9.02 -24.32
C ALA A 445 -11.86 -9.91 -23.07
N ALA A 446 -12.71 -10.94 -23.02
CA ALA A 446 -12.64 -11.96 -21.98
C ALA A 446 -11.27 -12.65 -21.98
N ALA A 447 -10.88 -13.22 -20.85
CA ALA A 447 -9.67 -14.02 -20.75
C ALA A 447 -9.75 -15.23 -21.68
N GLU A 448 -8.66 -15.52 -22.41
CA GLU A 448 -8.57 -16.69 -23.30
C GLU A 448 -8.12 -17.94 -22.52
N HIS A 449 -7.42 -17.74 -21.41
CA HIS A 449 -6.84 -18.78 -20.58
C HIS A 449 -7.42 -18.72 -19.16
N VAL A 450 -7.56 -19.89 -18.54
CA VAL A 450 -7.98 -19.98 -17.14
C VAL A 450 -6.93 -19.32 -16.25
N GLN A 451 -7.40 -18.40 -15.41
CA GLN A 451 -6.57 -17.61 -14.53
C GLN A 451 -6.74 -17.99 -13.06
N SER A 452 -5.69 -17.80 -12.27
CA SER A 452 -5.75 -18.02 -10.83
C SER A 452 -6.50 -16.90 -10.13
N PRO A 453 -7.39 -17.21 -9.19
CA PRO A 453 -8.01 -16.20 -8.32
C PRO A 453 -7.01 -15.31 -7.57
N VAL A 454 -5.76 -15.75 -7.39
CA VAL A 454 -4.71 -14.91 -6.74
C VAL A 454 -4.34 -13.68 -7.56
N ARG A 455 -4.72 -13.62 -8.84
CA ARG A 455 -4.57 -12.44 -9.71
C ARG A 455 -5.56 -11.33 -9.39
N LEU A 456 -6.61 -11.64 -8.63
CA LEU A 456 -7.58 -10.63 -8.22
C LEU A 456 -7.04 -9.82 -7.02
N PRO A 457 -7.21 -8.48 -7.02
CA PRO A 457 -6.79 -7.61 -5.92
C PRO A 457 -7.77 -7.67 -4.74
N ILE A 458 -7.99 -8.88 -4.22
CA ILE A 458 -8.86 -9.16 -3.08
C ILE A 458 -8.16 -8.67 -1.81
N ARG A 459 -8.71 -7.63 -1.17
CA ARG A 459 -8.21 -7.17 0.14
C ARG A 459 -8.66 -8.08 1.27
N ILE A 460 -9.92 -8.51 1.25
CA ILE A 460 -10.51 -9.40 2.25
C ILE A 460 -11.04 -10.65 1.55
N GLN A 461 -10.32 -11.76 1.71
CA GLN A 461 -10.68 -13.05 1.15
C GLN A 461 -11.65 -13.79 2.08
N LEU A 462 -12.70 -14.40 1.51
CA LEU A 462 -13.59 -15.27 2.27
C LEU A 462 -12.86 -16.56 2.63
N ALA A 463 -13.00 -17.02 3.88
CA ALA A 463 -12.38 -18.27 4.34
C ALA A 463 -12.84 -19.48 3.51
N THR A 464 -14.10 -19.45 3.08
CA THR A 464 -14.69 -20.39 2.12
C THR A 464 -15.44 -19.58 1.06
N PRO A 465 -15.12 -19.74 -0.23
CA PRO A 465 -15.88 -19.09 -1.29
C PRO A 465 -17.37 -19.41 -1.18
N HIS A 466 -18.23 -18.40 -1.28
CA HIS A 466 -19.67 -18.60 -1.26
C HIS A 466 -20.15 -18.99 -2.65
N THR A 467 -20.60 -20.24 -2.81
CA THR A 467 -20.95 -20.80 -4.11
C THR A 467 -22.45 -20.99 -4.28
N VAL A 468 -22.98 -20.50 -5.40
CA VAL A 468 -24.40 -20.63 -5.76
C VAL A 468 -24.50 -20.85 -7.27
N ARG A 469 -25.08 -21.99 -7.67
CA ARG A 469 -25.48 -22.27 -9.06
C ARG A 469 -24.39 -22.00 -10.12
N GLY A 470 -23.13 -22.32 -9.81
CA GLY A 470 -22.02 -22.14 -10.74
C GLY A 470 -21.26 -20.81 -10.60
N LEU A 471 -21.62 -19.95 -9.65
CA LEU A 471 -20.87 -18.75 -9.30
C LEU A 471 -20.26 -18.87 -7.92
N ALA A 472 -19.03 -18.38 -7.76
CA ALA A 472 -18.33 -18.29 -6.48
C ALA A 472 -18.00 -16.83 -6.15
N ILE A 473 -18.39 -16.35 -4.97
CA ILE A 473 -17.84 -15.11 -4.40
C ILE A 473 -16.57 -15.48 -3.64
N LEU A 474 -15.44 -14.93 -4.06
CA LEU A 474 -14.11 -15.22 -3.53
C LEU A 474 -13.72 -14.29 -2.37
N GLY A 475 -14.17 -13.04 -2.45
CA GLY A 475 -13.80 -11.99 -1.52
C GLY A 475 -14.23 -10.62 -2.01
N PHE A 476 -13.78 -9.57 -1.33
CA PHE A 476 -14.12 -8.20 -1.67
C PHE A 476 -13.00 -7.21 -1.30
N THR A 477 -13.09 -6.03 -1.90
CA THR A 477 -12.36 -4.83 -1.51
C THR A 477 -13.38 -3.72 -1.29
N GLY A 478 -13.37 -3.10 -0.13
CA GLY A 478 -14.40 -2.15 0.29
C GLY A 478 -14.06 -1.50 1.64
N PRO A 479 -15.05 -0.91 2.34
CA PRO A 479 -14.84 -0.16 3.56
C PRO A 479 -14.16 -1.00 4.64
N ASP A 480 -13.22 -0.40 5.35
CA ASP A 480 -12.58 -0.98 6.53
C ASP A 480 -13.29 -0.51 7.80
N ARG A 481 -13.29 -1.35 8.84
CA ARG A 481 -13.74 -0.97 10.18
C ARG A 481 -12.91 0.17 10.77
N THR A 482 -11.64 0.29 10.40
CA THR A 482 -10.74 1.32 10.93
C THR A 482 -11.01 2.73 10.40
N GLU A 483 -11.72 2.83 9.26
CA GLU A 483 -12.02 4.11 8.59
C GLU A 483 -13.53 4.30 8.52
N PRO A 484 -14.14 5.02 9.49
CA PRO A 484 -15.57 5.12 9.55
C PRO A 484 -16.14 5.90 8.36
N LEU A 485 -17.09 5.28 7.66
CA LEU A 485 -17.85 5.89 6.57
C LEU A 485 -18.82 6.93 7.14
N LEU A 486 -18.89 8.09 6.50
CA LEU A 486 -19.81 9.15 6.89
C LEU A 486 -21.24 8.77 6.49
N ALA A 487 -22.19 8.81 7.43
CA ALA A 487 -23.60 8.62 7.11
C ALA A 487 -24.03 9.67 6.08
N GLY A 488 -24.77 9.27 5.03
CA GLY A 488 -25.15 10.18 3.95
C GLY A 488 -24.19 10.22 2.77
N THR A 489 -23.15 9.39 2.76
CA THR A 489 -22.24 9.24 1.62
C THR A 489 -22.40 7.88 0.93
N GLU A 490 -21.74 7.73 -0.20
CA GLU A 490 -21.73 6.48 -0.97
C GLU A 490 -20.89 5.42 -0.26
N LEU A 491 -21.40 4.18 -0.22
CA LEU A 491 -20.64 2.98 0.09
C LEU A 491 -20.27 2.32 -1.22
N ARG A 492 -18.97 2.06 -1.43
CA ARG A 492 -18.44 1.33 -2.58
C ARG A 492 -17.81 0.03 -2.14
N VAL A 493 -18.12 -1.07 -2.83
CA VAL A 493 -17.50 -2.37 -2.63
C VAL A 493 -17.29 -3.05 -3.99
N THR A 494 -16.10 -3.57 -4.23
CA THR A 494 -15.82 -4.44 -5.37
C THR A 494 -15.83 -5.87 -4.89
N LEU A 495 -16.77 -6.65 -5.43
CA LEU A 495 -16.84 -8.10 -5.21
C LEU A 495 -15.97 -8.81 -6.26
N PHE A 496 -15.32 -9.89 -5.84
CA PHE A 496 -14.49 -10.71 -6.72
C PHE A 496 -15.14 -12.08 -6.89
N LEU A 497 -15.55 -12.38 -8.12
CA LEU A 497 -16.28 -13.58 -8.47
C LEU A 497 -15.45 -14.49 -9.37
N GLN A 498 -15.77 -15.78 -9.34
CA GLN A 498 -15.32 -16.76 -10.31
C GLN A 498 -16.51 -17.57 -10.83
N SER A 499 -16.58 -17.76 -12.14
CA SER A 499 -17.50 -18.72 -12.75
C SER A 499 -16.93 -20.13 -12.64
N LEU A 500 -17.75 -21.08 -12.21
CA LEU A 500 -17.40 -22.49 -12.00
C LEU A 500 -17.95 -23.40 -13.09
N THR A 501 -18.71 -22.86 -14.04
CA THR A 501 -19.35 -23.60 -15.13
C THR A 501 -19.50 -22.68 -16.34
N ASP A 502 -19.51 -23.23 -17.54
CA ASP A 502 -19.93 -22.47 -18.72
C ASP A 502 -21.39 -22.05 -18.62
N THR A 503 -21.69 -20.82 -19.01
CA THR A 503 -23.06 -20.27 -19.08
C THR A 503 -23.84 -20.46 -17.77
N PRO A 504 -23.35 -19.92 -16.63
CA PRO A 504 -24.01 -20.08 -15.35
C PRO A 504 -25.44 -19.52 -15.37
N ALA A 505 -26.30 -20.05 -14.51
CA ALA A 505 -27.71 -19.65 -14.50
C ALA A 505 -27.86 -18.16 -14.16
N ASP A 506 -28.74 -17.45 -14.88
CA ASP A 506 -28.92 -16.01 -14.73
C ASP A 506 -29.32 -15.60 -13.30
N ARG A 507 -28.63 -14.62 -12.73
CA ARG A 507 -28.80 -14.18 -11.34
C ARG A 507 -28.44 -12.71 -11.17
N THR A 508 -29.03 -12.09 -10.17
CA THR A 508 -28.63 -10.77 -9.69
C THR A 508 -28.03 -10.88 -8.29
N LEU A 509 -27.34 -9.83 -7.85
CA LEU A 509 -26.78 -9.70 -6.52
C LEU A 509 -27.71 -8.84 -5.66
N TYR A 510 -27.73 -9.13 -4.36
CA TYR A 510 -28.08 -8.11 -3.38
C TYR A 510 -26.90 -7.89 -2.43
N VAL A 511 -26.59 -6.62 -2.16
CA VAL A 511 -25.60 -6.19 -1.17
C VAL A 511 -26.33 -5.31 -0.18
N THR A 512 -26.25 -5.63 1.11
CA THR A 512 -27.04 -4.95 2.14
C THR A 512 -26.16 -4.55 3.31
N LEU A 513 -26.27 -3.29 3.71
CA LEU A 513 -25.82 -2.81 5.00
C LEU A 513 -26.96 -3.03 6.00
N GLN A 514 -26.69 -3.70 7.11
CA GLN A 514 -27.70 -4.06 8.11
C GLN A 514 -27.21 -3.84 9.54
N GLU A 515 -28.15 -3.63 10.45
CA GLU A 515 -27.85 -3.61 11.89
C GLU A 515 -27.38 -5.00 12.36
N PRO A 516 -26.60 -5.10 13.45
CA PRO A 516 -26.25 -6.38 14.05
C PRO A 516 -27.51 -7.18 14.43
N ASN A 517 -27.78 -8.28 13.73
CA ASN A 517 -28.99 -9.10 13.86
C ASN A 517 -30.32 -8.36 13.57
N GLY A 518 -30.26 -7.24 12.87
CA GLY A 518 -31.41 -6.40 12.56
C GLY A 518 -31.74 -6.35 11.06
N PRO A 519 -32.70 -5.49 10.66
CA PRO A 519 -33.06 -5.32 9.26
C PRO A 519 -31.95 -4.63 8.45
N GLY A 520 -32.03 -4.76 7.12
CA GLY A 520 -31.24 -3.95 6.21
C GLY A 520 -31.63 -2.47 6.30
N VAL A 521 -30.64 -1.59 6.32
CA VAL A 521 -30.80 -0.14 6.40
C VAL A 521 -30.47 0.57 5.09
N ALA A 522 -29.68 -0.07 4.23
CA ALA A 522 -29.33 0.40 2.88
C ALA A 522 -28.84 -0.78 2.05
N GLY A 523 -28.90 -0.67 0.72
CA GLY A 523 -28.34 -1.71 -0.13
C GLY A 523 -28.50 -1.46 -1.61
N TYR A 524 -28.02 -2.44 -2.36
CA TYR A 524 -28.10 -2.54 -3.81
C TYR A 524 -28.74 -3.88 -4.16
N GLU A 525 -29.61 -3.89 -5.19
CA GLU A 525 -30.15 -5.10 -5.80
C GLU A 525 -30.04 -4.98 -7.33
N GLY A 526 -29.46 -5.99 -7.98
CA GLY A 526 -29.27 -6.00 -9.43
C GLY A 526 -27.97 -6.66 -9.87
N TRP A 527 -27.68 -6.58 -11.16
CA TRP A 527 -26.37 -6.93 -11.71
C TRP A 527 -25.71 -5.66 -12.24
N PRO A 528 -24.55 -5.24 -11.70
CA PRO A 528 -24.00 -3.91 -12.00
C PRO A 528 -23.29 -3.85 -13.37
N LEU A 529 -22.99 -5.00 -13.97
CA LEU A 529 -22.30 -5.10 -15.27
C LEU A 529 -23.31 -5.32 -16.40
N SER A 530 -24.03 -4.25 -16.77
CA SER A 530 -25.12 -4.31 -17.76
C SER A 530 -24.67 -4.83 -19.14
N GLY A 531 -23.44 -4.54 -19.56
CA GLY A 531 -22.84 -5.04 -20.80
C GLY A 531 -22.29 -6.47 -20.74
N TYR A 532 -22.27 -7.09 -19.56
CA TYR A 532 -21.67 -8.40 -19.34
C TYR A 532 -22.46 -9.22 -18.30
N PRO A 533 -23.65 -9.75 -18.66
CA PRO A 533 -24.55 -10.44 -17.74
C PRO A 533 -24.09 -11.86 -17.41
N VAL A 534 -24.51 -12.40 -16.27
CA VAL A 534 -24.08 -13.72 -15.76
C VAL A 534 -24.06 -14.85 -16.81
N PRO A 535 -25.07 -15.04 -17.67
CA PRO A 535 -25.11 -16.19 -18.58
C PRO A 535 -24.05 -16.19 -19.70
N VAL A 536 -23.29 -15.10 -19.88
CA VAL A 536 -22.21 -15.05 -20.90
C VAL A 536 -20.87 -15.53 -20.37
N LEU A 537 -20.76 -15.75 -19.06
CA LEU A 537 -19.51 -16.15 -18.41
C LEU A 537 -19.11 -17.58 -18.81
N SER A 538 -17.80 -17.79 -18.97
CA SER A 538 -17.19 -19.09 -19.25
C SER A 538 -16.63 -19.74 -17.98
N GLU A 539 -16.42 -21.06 -17.98
CA GLU A 539 -15.82 -21.76 -16.84
C GLU A 539 -14.43 -21.19 -16.48
N GLY A 540 -14.19 -20.97 -15.19
CA GLY A 540 -12.92 -20.45 -14.66
C GLY A 540 -12.77 -18.93 -14.75
N GLU A 541 -13.67 -18.24 -15.45
CA GLU A 541 -13.60 -16.79 -15.66
C GLU A 541 -13.65 -16.02 -14.33
N LEU A 542 -12.72 -15.07 -14.16
CA LEU A 542 -12.62 -14.20 -13.01
C LEU A 542 -13.32 -12.88 -13.31
N LEU A 543 -14.00 -12.29 -12.33
CA LEU A 543 -14.76 -11.05 -12.53
C LEU A 543 -14.65 -10.10 -11.35
N ARG A 544 -14.40 -8.83 -11.64
CA ARG A 544 -14.50 -7.70 -10.70
C ARG A 544 -15.87 -7.06 -10.85
N VAL A 545 -16.66 -7.07 -9.78
CA VAL A 545 -18.06 -6.64 -9.79
C VAL A 545 -18.22 -5.46 -8.82
N PRO A 546 -18.15 -4.21 -9.30
CA PRO A 546 -18.32 -3.04 -8.47
C PRO A 546 -19.78 -2.87 -8.08
N VAL A 547 -20.03 -2.62 -6.81
CA VAL A 547 -21.34 -2.33 -6.26
C VAL A 547 -21.24 -1.03 -5.47
N GLN A 548 -22.17 -0.13 -5.71
CA GLN A 548 -22.26 1.13 -5.00
C GLN A 548 -23.71 1.47 -4.64
N PHE A 549 -23.90 2.07 -3.47
CA PHE A 549 -25.19 2.61 -3.03
C PHE A 549 -24.98 3.67 -1.96
N TYR A 550 -25.92 4.60 -1.83
CA TYR A 550 -25.86 5.62 -0.80
C TYR A 550 -26.36 5.11 0.55
N VAL A 551 -25.63 5.46 1.61
CA VAL A 551 -26.01 5.18 2.99
C VAL A 551 -26.87 6.34 3.53
N PRO A 552 -28.00 6.09 4.22
CA PRO A 552 -28.82 7.16 4.77
C PRO A 552 -28.05 8.09 5.71
N GLY A 553 -28.25 9.41 5.59
CA GLY A 553 -27.65 10.43 6.46
C GLY A 553 -28.06 10.36 7.93
N MET A 554 -29.18 9.69 8.20
CA MET A 554 -29.78 9.54 9.53
C MET A 554 -29.29 8.30 10.28
N LEU A 555 -28.39 7.50 9.70
CA LEU A 555 -27.82 6.38 10.42
C LEU A 555 -27.03 6.86 11.64
N VAL A 556 -27.31 6.24 12.79
CA VAL A 556 -26.61 6.51 14.04
C VAL A 556 -25.20 5.96 13.94
N THR A 557 -24.25 6.69 14.53
CA THR A 557 -22.85 6.25 14.66
C THR A 557 -22.78 4.87 15.31
N GLY A 558 -22.10 3.93 14.67
CA GLY A 558 -21.98 2.55 15.16
C GLY A 558 -21.45 1.58 14.11
N ASP A 559 -21.32 0.32 14.52
CA ASP A 559 -20.85 -0.77 13.67
C ASP A 559 -22.05 -1.49 13.02
N TYR A 560 -22.03 -1.59 11.68
CA TYR A 560 -23.04 -2.27 10.86
C TYR A 560 -22.41 -3.46 10.13
N GLN A 561 -23.22 -4.45 9.76
CA GLN A 561 -22.75 -5.59 8.97
C GLN A 561 -23.02 -5.36 7.48
N LEU A 562 -22.01 -5.58 6.65
CA LEU A 562 -22.17 -5.64 5.20
C LEU A 562 -22.32 -7.10 4.80
N VAL A 563 -23.42 -7.42 4.11
CA VAL A 563 -23.73 -8.76 3.65
C VAL A 563 -23.98 -8.79 2.15
N VAL A 564 -23.75 -9.94 1.53
CA VAL A 564 -24.02 -10.18 0.10
C VAL A 564 -24.74 -11.50 -0.10
N GLY A 565 -25.57 -11.60 -1.13
CA GLY A 565 -26.09 -12.86 -1.63
C GLY A 565 -26.54 -12.74 -3.08
N PHE A 566 -27.04 -13.85 -3.61
CA PHE A 566 -27.62 -13.91 -4.94
C PHE A 566 -29.15 -13.93 -4.86
N GLN A 567 -29.80 -13.49 -5.92
CA GLN A 567 -31.23 -13.64 -6.09
C GLN A 567 -31.61 -13.93 -7.54
N ASP A 568 -32.78 -14.53 -7.72
CA ASP A 568 -33.34 -14.73 -9.05
C ASP A 568 -33.56 -13.35 -9.75
N PRO A 569 -33.44 -13.24 -11.08
CA PRO A 569 -33.57 -11.96 -11.78
C PRO A 569 -34.92 -11.25 -11.60
N ASP A 570 -35.98 -12.01 -11.28
CA ASP A 570 -37.32 -11.49 -10.97
C ASP A 570 -37.48 -11.04 -9.50
N GLY A 571 -36.44 -11.20 -8.67
CA GLY A 571 -36.43 -10.87 -7.24
C GLY A 571 -37.19 -11.85 -6.35
N ALA A 572 -37.72 -12.96 -6.89
CA ALA A 572 -38.62 -13.84 -6.16
C ALA A 572 -37.93 -14.63 -5.04
N ASN A 573 -36.68 -15.07 -5.26
CA ASN A 573 -35.93 -15.88 -4.30
C ASN A 573 -34.54 -15.31 -4.02
N LYS A 574 -34.23 -15.07 -2.74
CA LYS A 574 -32.90 -14.69 -2.26
C LYS A 574 -32.21 -15.90 -1.62
N THR A 575 -30.91 -16.04 -1.87
CA THR A 575 -30.08 -17.00 -1.13
C THR A 575 -29.86 -16.51 0.31
N PRO A 576 -29.42 -17.37 1.24
CA PRO A 576 -28.91 -16.90 2.52
C PRO A 576 -27.72 -15.94 2.32
N PRO A 577 -27.64 -14.81 3.05
CA PRO A 577 -26.54 -13.87 2.93
C PRO A 577 -25.24 -14.43 3.51
N VAL A 578 -24.12 -13.98 2.95
CA VAL A 578 -22.78 -14.11 3.54
C VAL A 578 -22.31 -12.77 4.05
N THR A 579 -21.79 -12.75 5.27
CA THR A 579 -21.18 -11.57 5.88
C THR A 579 -19.84 -11.29 5.22
N LEU A 580 -19.71 -10.12 4.61
CA LEU A 580 -18.44 -9.61 4.09
C LEU A 580 -17.60 -9.02 5.22
N GLY A 581 -18.22 -8.23 6.10
CA GLY A 581 -17.51 -7.64 7.23
C GLY A 581 -18.31 -6.59 7.96
N THR A 582 -17.63 -5.88 8.86
CA THR A 582 -18.20 -4.78 9.64
C THR A 582 -17.80 -3.45 9.03
N VAL A 583 -18.77 -2.57 8.81
CA VAL A 583 -18.58 -1.18 8.37
C VAL A 583 -18.89 -0.27 9.54
N SER A 584 -17.93 0.56 9.94
CA SER A 584 -18.17 1.57 10.97
C SER A 584 -18.81 2.80 10.30
N ILE A 585 -19.95 3.24 10.80
CA ILE A 585 -20.66 4.44 10.33
C ILE A 585 -20.45 5.55 11.35
N ARG A 586 -20.18 6.76 10.87
CA ARG A 586 -20.14 7.98 11.68
C ARG A 586 -21.18 8.95 11.18
N GLN A 587 -22.05 9.40 12.06
CA GLN A 587 -22.95 10.52 11.79
C GLN A 587 -22.23 11.84 12.03
N ARG A 588 -22.46 12.84 11.17
CA ARG A 588 -21.98 14.20 11.42
C ARG A 588 -22.73 14.81 12.62
N LYS A 589 -22.04 15.65 13.40
CA LYS A 589 -22.69 16.46 14.44
C LYS A 589 -23.52 17.55 13.76
N GLY A 590 -24.85 17.49 13.92
CA GLY A 590 -25.76 18.51 13.43
C GLY A 590 -25.90 19.70 14.39
N VAL A 591 -26.30 20.86 13.87
CA VAL A 591 -26.65 22.06 14.65
C VAL A 591 -28.16 22.27 14.55
N PHE A 592 -28.86 22.24 15.68
CA PHE A 592 -30.33 22.36 15.72
C PHE A 592 -30.83 23.65 16.38
N GLU A 593 -29.90 24.51 16.80
CA GLU A 593 -30.19 25.88 17.21
C GLU A 593 -29.94 26.80 16.02
N ARG A 594 -30.95 27.57 15.62
CA ARG A 594 -30.88 28.43 14.42
C ARG A 594 -29.88 29.57 14.60
N PRO A 595 -28.77 29.61 13.84
CA PRO A 595 -27.86 30.75 13.85
C PRO A 595 -28.52 32.00 13.24
N LEU A 596 -28.16 33.18 13.77
CA LEU A 596 -28.61 34.47 13.25
C LEU A 596 -27.63 34.96 12.16
N PRO A 597 -28.08 35.09 10.90
CA PRO A 597 -27.26 35.60 9.81
C PRO A 597 -27.16 37.13 9.92
N ARG A 598 -26.08 37.70 9.36
CA ARG A 598 -25.93 39.16 9.27
C ARG A 598 -26.95 39.77 8.30
N GLN A 599 -27.26 39.08 7.20
CA GLN A 599 -28.32 39.42 6.27
C GLN A 599 -29.37 38.29 6.26
N ALA A 600 -30.58 38.58 6.72
CA ALA A 600 -31.71 37.66 6.62
C ALA A 600 -32.46 37.87 5.29
N LEU A 601 -32.84 36.78 4.62
CA LEU A 601 -33.75 36.87 3.48
C LEU A 601 -35.17 37.20 3.97
N PRO A 602 -35.91 38.13 3.32
CA PRO A 602 -37.28 38.46 3.72
C PRO A 602 -38.21 37.24 3.74
N VAL A 603 -38.02 36.35 2.77
CA VAL A 603 -38.67 35.04 2.69
C VAL A 603 -37.58 34.00 2.41
N PRO A 604 -37.44 32.94 3.23
CA PRO A 604 -36.51 31.86 2.94
C PRO A 604 -36.81 31.21 1.59
N ALA A 605 -35.79 31.08 0.75
CA ALA A 605 -35.90 30.46 -0.55
C ALA A 605 -35.71 28.94 -0.43
N THR A 606 -36.67 28.16 -0.90
CA THR A 606 -36.60 26.69 -0.87
C THR A 606 -35.96 26.18 -2.15
N VAL A 607 -34.89 25.39 -2.03
CA VAL A 607 -34.20 24.73 -3.14
C VAL A 607 -34.66 23.27 -3.22
N GLY A 608 -35.35 22.94 -4.32
CA GLY A 608 -36.09 21.70 -4.50
C GLY A 608 -37.13 21.49 -3.39
N THR A 609 -37.08 20.34 -2.74
CA THR A 609 -37.86 20.02 -1.53
C THR A 609 -36.96 19.79 -0.31
N HIS A 610 -35.67 20.17 -0.39
CA HIS A 610 -34.62 19.63 0.48
C HIS A 610 -34.09 20.63 1.50
N VAL A 611 -33.96 21.90 1.13
CA VAL A 611 -33.30 22.90 1.96
C VAL A 611 -33.88 24.29 1.72
N ARG A 612 -33.80 25.15 2.73
CA ARG A 612 -34.18 26.56 2.65
C ARG A 612 -32.97 27.44 2.93
N LEU A 613 -32.61 28.32 2.01
CA LEU A 613 -31.69 29.42 2.32
C LEU A 613 -32.48 30.48 3.06
N TYR A 614 -32.06 30.86 4.27
CA TYR A 614 -32.76 31.86 5.08
C TYR A 614 -31.93 33.11 5.37
N GLY A 615 -30.64 33.10 5.03
CA GLY A 615 -29.78 34.26 5.14
C GLY A 615 -28.37 33.98 4.64
N TYR A 616 -27.57 35.03 4.62
CA TYR A 616 -26.18 35.00 4.20
C TYR A 616 -25.37 36.03 4.99
N GLU A 617 -24.06 35.93 4.86
CA GLU A 617 -23.10 36.95 5.25
C GLU A 617 -22.03 37.05 4.19
N ILE A 618 -21.73 38.27 3.75
CA ILE A 618 -20.66 38.52 2.80
C ILE A 618 -19.66 39.50 3.41
N GLU A 619 -18.42 39.06 3.50
CA GLU A 619 -17.29 39.87 3.95
C GLU A 619 -16.38 40.14 2.74
N PRO A 620 -16.24 41.41 2.30
CA PRO A 620 -15.28 41.75 1.27
C PRO A 620 -13.85 41.60 1.81
N HIS A 621 -12.99 40.83 1.14
CA HIS A 621 -11.57 40.72 1.49
C HIS A 621 -10.73 41.76 0.73
N ILE A 622 -9.61 42.15 1.34
CA ILE A 622 -8.69 43.21 0.89
C ILE A 622 -7.93 42.83 -0.41
N SER A 623 -8.13 41.63 -0.95
CA SER A 623 -7.37 41.03 -2.05
C SER A 623 -8.20 40.60 -3.27
N GLY A 624 -9.46 41.03 -3.39
CA GLY A 624 -10.34 40.65 -4.51
C GLY A 624 -11.10 39.33 -4.33
N VAL A 625 -10.95 38.68 -3.17
CA VAL A 625 -11.74 37.50 -2.79
C VAL A 625 -12.88 37.95 -1.87
N ALA A 626 -14.09 37.42 -2.02
CA ALA A 626 -15.16 37.61 -1.05
C ALA A 626 -15.41 36.30 -0.30
N ASN A 627 -15.53 36.41 1.02
CA ASN A 627 -15.93 35.30 1.87
C ASN A 627 -17.45 35.36 2.06
N LEU A 628 -18.14 34.35 1.52
CA LEU A 628 -19.58 34.20 1.61
C LEU A 628 -19.89 33.06 2.59
N ARG A 629 -20.75 33.35 3.56
CA ARG A 629 -21.40 32.37 4.42
C ARG A 629 -22.86 32.26 4.04
N LEU A 630 -23.34 31.04 3.81
CA LEU A 630 -24.74 30.77 3.48
C LEU A 630 -25.40 30.02 4.63
N TYR A 631 -26.57 30.47 5.06
CA TYR A 631 -27.29 29.92 6.19
C TYR A 631 -28.53 29.15 5.72
N TRP A 632 -28.48 27.84 5.92
CA TRP A 632 -29.43 26.87 5.41
C TRP A 632 -30.23 26.24 6.55
N GLU A 633 -31.53 26.04 6.34
CA GLU A 633 -32.39 25.17 7.15
C GLU A 633 -32.68 23.92 6.32
N VAL A 634 -32.23 22.76 6.82
CA VAL A 634 -32.39 21.48 6.16
C VAL A 634 -33.81 20.95 6.41
N VAL A 635 -34.51 20.64 5.32
CA VAL A 635 -35.82 19.98 5.38
C VAL A 635 -35.64 18.46 5.36
N GLN A 636 -34.82 17.96 4.44
CA GLN A 636 -34.50 16.53 4.31
C GLN A 636 -33.12 16.33 3.65
N PRO A 637 -32.45 15.16 3.89
CA PRO A 637 -31.21 14.83 3.21
C PRO A 637 -31.39 14.80 1.69
N LEU A 638 -30.33 15.15 0.95
CA LEU A 638 -30.33 15.18 -0.51
C LEU A 638 -29.28 14.20 -1.07
N LEU A 639 -29.77 13.14 -1.70
CA LEU A 639 -28.96 12.10 -2.37
C LEU A 639 -29.38 12.02 -3.86
N PRO A 640 -28.44 11.82 -4.80
CA PRO A 640 -26.99 11.84 -4.61
C PRO A 640 -26.48 13.20 -4.08
N PRO A 641 -25.32 13.28 -3.42
CA PRO A 641 -24.83 14.54 -2.88
C PRO A 641 -24.63 15.61 -3.96
N HIS A 642 -25.43 16.68 -3.89
CA HIS A 642 -25.34 17.87 -4.75
C HIS A 642 -24.22 18.81 -4.32
N HIS A 643 -23.70 19.58 -5.28
CA HIS A 643 -22.80 20.70 -5.07
C HIS A 643 -23.58 22.00 -4.87
N ILE A 644 -22.96 22.96 -4.20
CA ILE A 644 -23.41 24.36 -4.17
C ILE A 644 -22.62 25.10 -5.23
N PHE A 645 -23.31 25.90 -6.04
CA PHE A 645 -22.68 26.87 -6.92
C PHE A 645 -22.89 28.29 -6.39
N VAL A 646 -21.87 29.13 -6.54
CA VAL A 646 -21.90 30.56 -6.25
C VAL A 646 -21.38 31.28 -7.49
N HIS A 647 -22.27 31.91 -8.26
CA HIS A 647 -21.94 32.56 -9.53
C HIS A 647 -22.06 34.07 -9.39
N ALA A 648 -21.08 34.82 -9.89
CA ALA A 648 -21.21 36.24 -10.15
C ALA A 648 -21.50 36.42 -11.64
N ASP A 649 -22.71 36.86 -11.96
CA ASP A 649 -23.18 37.02 -13.34
C ASP A 649 -23.25 38.52 -13.71
N ALA A 650 -22.74 38.88 -14.88
CA ALA A 650 -22.91 40.20 -15.45
C ALA A 650 -24.39 40.46 -15.86
N ALA A 651 -24.72 41.72 -16.14
CA ALA A 651 -26.09 42.12 -16.53
C ALA A 651 -26.61 41.44 -17.80
N ASP A 652 -25.72 40.96 -18.68
CA ASP A 652 -26.07 40.20 -19.89
C ASP A 652 -26.23 38.69 -19.64
N GLY A 653 -26.06 38.25 -18.39
CA GLY A 653 -26.16 36.84 -17.97
C GLY A 653 -24.86 36.05 -18.08
N THR A 654 -23.74 36.68 -18.48
CA THR A 654 -22.44 36.01 -18.53
C THR A 654 -21.88 35.81 -17.13
N THR A 655 -21.53 34.56 -16.76
CA THR A 655 -20.82 34.28 -15.51
C THR A 655 -19.39 34.78 -15.60
N ILE A 656 -19.05 35.80 -14.79
CA ILE A 656 -17.74 36.46 -14.78
C ILE A 656 -16.82 35.96 -13.66
N ALA A 657 -17.39 35.33 -12.64
CA ALA A 657 -16.67 34.56 -11.62
C ALA A 657 -17.58 33.48 -11.04
N GLN A 658 -16.99 32.39 -10.55
CA GLN A 658 -17.75 31.30 -9.94
C GLN A 658 -16.94 30.57 -8.87
N GLN A 659 -17.66 29.97 -7.92
CA GLN A 659 -17.13 28.96 -7.03
C GLN A 659 -18.18 27.85 -6.89
N ASP A 660 -17.82 26.67 -7.37
CA ASP A 660 -18.68 25.49 -7.36
C ASP A 660 -17.97 24.37 -6.58
N GLY A 661 -18.73 23.55 -5.85
CA GLY A 661 -18.14 22.43 -5.14
C GLY A 661 -19.02 21.78 -4.08
N PRO A 662 -18.51 20.73 -3.43
CA PRO A 662 -19.22 20.10 -2.33
C PRO A 662 -19.44 21.11 -1.19
N PRO A 663 -20.60 21.09 -0.52
CA PRO A 663 -20.82 21.98 0.61
C PRO A 663 -19.76 21.76 1.70
N SER A 664 -19.22 22.85 2.22
CA SER A 664 -18.23 22.83 3.29
C SER A 664 -18.62 23.79 4.40
N THR A 665 -18.29 23.42 5.63
CA THR A 665 -18.48 24.22 6.84
C THR A 665 -17.11 24.53 7.46
N VAL A 666 -17.08 25.35 8.50
CA VAL A 666 -15.84 25.60 9.26
C VAL A 666 -15.24 24.33 9.88
N ASP A 667 -16.06 23.30 10.10
CA ASP A 667 -15.66 22.01 10.67
C ASP A 667 -15.26 20.98 9.59
N GLY A 668 -15.29 21.37 8.30
CA GLY A 668 -14.96 20.52 7.16
C GLY A 668 -16.14 20.27 6.21
N ILE A 669 -15.97 19.31 5.30
CA ILE A 669 -16.98 18.98 4.28
C ILE A 669 -18.29 18.50 4.91
N ALA A 670 -19.41 18.94 4.35
CA ALA A 670 -20.75 18.54 4.74
C ALA A 670 -21.58 18.20 3.49
N PRO A 671 -21.29 17.08 2.81
CA PRO A 671 -22.05 16.66 1.63
C PRO A 671 -23.56 16.64 1.92
N THR A 672 -24.38 17.01 0.94
CA THR A 672 -25.83 17.21 1.14
C THR A 672 -26.60 15.96 1.57
N GLY A 673 -26.05 14.76 1.35
CA GLY A 673 -26.61 13.52 1.87
C GLY A 673 -26.43 13.35 3.39
N THR A 674 -25.52 14.10 4.01
CA THR A 674 -25.23 14.09 5.46
C THR A 674 -26.11 15.06 6.26
N TRP A 675 -26.96 15.82 5.57
CA TRP A 675 -27.79 16.86 6.16
C TRP A 675 -28.98 16.23 6.88
N GLN A 676 -29.25 16.66 8.11
CA GLN A 676 -30.30 16.07 8.95
C GLN A 676 -31.56 16.94 8.92
N PRO A 677 -32.78 16.37 8.85
CA PRO A 677 -34.01 17.16 8.95
C PRO A 677 -34.04 18.06 10.19
N GLY A 678 -34.36 19.34 10.00
CA GLY A 678 -34.41 20.36 11.05
C GLY A 678 -33.04 20.93 11.45
N GLU A 679 -31.97 20.47 10.82
CA GLU A 679 -30.64 21.03 11.03
C GLU A 679 -30.48 22.41 10.39
N PHE A 680 -29.68 23.26 11.01
CA PHE A 680 -29.17 24.50 10.44
C PHE A 680 -27.69 24.34 10.04
N LEU A 681 -27.36 24.67 8.79
CA LEU A 681 -26.00 24.59 8.27
C LEU A 681 -25.51 25.96 7.84
N THR A 682 -24.26 26.27 8.17
CA THR A 682 -23.56 27.44 7.66
C THR A 682 -22.44 26.98 6.73
N THR A 683 -22.65 27.13 5.42
CA THR A 683 -21.63 26.79 4.43
C THR A 683 -20.73 27.97 4.12
N VAL A 684 -19.46 27.71 3.83
CA VAL A 684 -18.43 28.73 3.57
C VAL A 684 -17.94 28.63 2.13
N HIS A 685 -17.82 29.79 1.48
CA HIS A 685 -17.48 29.92 0.07
C HIS A 685 -16.51 31.09 -0.11
N ALA A 686 -15.42 30.87 -0.83
CA ALA A 686 -14.46 31.91 -1.20
C ALA A 686 -14.53 32.11 -2.70
N ILE A 687 -15.00 33.27 -3.14
CA ILE A 687 -15.18 33.58 -4.56
C ILE A 687 -14.30 34.77 -4.95
N GLU A 688 -13.51 34.63 -6.01
CA GLU A 688 -12.74 35.73 -6.59
C GLU A 688 -13.69 36.66 -7.35
N LEU A 689 -13.95 37.83 -6.81
CA LEU A 689 -14.85 38.80 -7.45
C LEU A 689 -14.04 39.79 -8.30
N PRO A 690 -14.54 40.17 -9.48
CA PRO A 690 -13.92 41.22 -10.26
C PRO A 690 -13.97 42.56 -9.52
N ALA A 691 -13.09 43.48 -9.90
CA ALA A 691 -13.09 44.84 -9.33
C ALA A 691 -14.36 45.65 -9.69
N SER A 692 -15.10 45.23 -10.73
CA SER A 692 -16.40 45.81 -11.08
C SER A 692 -17.45 45.44 -10.05
N THR A 693 -18.37 46.34 -9.73
CA THR A 693 -19.54 46.06 -8.87
C THR A 693 -20.81 45.73 -9.65
N ASP A 694 -20.76 45.78 -10.99
CA ASP A 694 -21.92 45.51 -11.86
C ASP A 694 -22.06 44.00 -12.12
N PHE A 695 -22.44 43.25 -11.09
CA PHE A 695 -22.76 41.83 -11.18
C PHE A 695 -23.84 41.43 -10.17
N PHE A 696 -24.49 40.30 -10.44
CA PHE A 696 -25.46 39.65 -9.57
C PHE A 696 -24.86 38.38 -8.99
N LEU A 697 -24.88 38.25 -7.66
CA LEU A 697 -24.42 37.03 -6.99
C LEU A 697 -25.57 36.03 -6.90
N ARG A 698 -25.41 34.85 -7.47
CA ARG A 698 -26.44 33.80 -7.53
C ARG A 698 -25.96 32.52 -6.88
N VAL A 699 -26.85 31.89 -6.13
CA VAL A 699 -26.56 30.65 -5.41
C VAL A 699 -27.61 29.61 -5.71
N GLY A 700 -27.19 28.36 -5.88
CA GLY A 700 -28.11 27.23 -5.98
C GLY A 700 -27.42 25.90 -5.71
N LEU A 701 -28.16 24.82 -5.95
CA LEU A 701 -27.63 23.46 -5.85
C LEU A 701 -27.77 22.76 -7.19
N TYR A 702 -26.79 21.92 -7.52
CA TYR A 702 -26.81 21.12 -8.73
C TYR A 702 -26.24 19.73 -8.50
N ASP A 703 -26.72 18.76 -9.27
CA ASP A 703 -26.13 17.42 -9.31
C ASP A 703 -24.82 17.49 -10.11
N PRO A 704 -23.65 17.21 -9.49
CA PRO A 704 -22.37 17.30 -10.18
C PRO A 704 -22.21 16.28 -11.31
N ALA A 705 -22.93 15.16 -11.29
CA ALA A 705 -22.84 14.14 -12.34
C ALA A 705 -23.60 14.53 -13.61
N THR A 706 -24.70 15.28 -13.47
CA THR A 706 -25.59 15.63 -14.59
C THR A 706 -25.57 17.11 -14.96
N GLY A 707 -25.05 17.97 -14.09
CA GLY A 707 -25.11 19.43 -14.23
C GLY A 707 -26.49 20.02 -13.96
N VAL A 708 -27.49 19.20 -13.61
CA VAL A 708 -28.88 19.64 -13.44
C VAL A 708 -29.01 20.44 -12.15
N ARG A 709 -29.48 21.69 -12.27
CA ARG A 709 -29.76 22.59 -11.14
C ARG A 709 -31.13 22.31 -10.53
N LEU A 710 -31.22 22.41 -9.21
CA LEU A 710 -32.48 22.25 -8.48
C LEU A 710 -33.35 23.52 -8.61
N PRO A 711 -34.66 23.37 -8.80
CA PRO A 711 -35.57 24.52 -8.89
C PRO A 711 -35.67 25.24 -7.55
N VAL A 712 -35.84 26.56 -7.59
CA VAL A 712 -36.01 27.43 -6.42
C VAL A 712 -37.46 27.89 -6.33
N THR A 713 -38.00 27.91 -5.12
CA THR A 713 -39.32 28.49 -4.83
C THR A 713 -39.23 29.48 -3.68
N ILE A 714 -39.90 30.62 -3.82
CA ILE A 714 -39.99 31.69 -2.81
C ILE A 714 -41.47 31.94 -2.55
N ASP A 715 -41.90 31.83 -1.29
CA ASP A 715 -43.31 31.93 -0.89
C ASP A 715 -44.26 31.02 -1.70
N GLY A 716 -43.78 29.82 -2.03
CA GLY A 716 -44.52 28.84 -2.84
C GLY A 716 -44.60 29.16 -4.35
N GLN A 717 -43.99 30.24 -4.82
CA GLN A 717 -43.92 30.58 -6.24
C GLN A 717 -42.58 30.13 -6.86
N PRO A 718 -42.56 29.61 -8.10
CA PRO A 718 -41.33 29.32 -8.82
C PRO A 718 -40.47 30.58 -9.01
N ALA A 719 -39.16 30.46 -8.73
CA ALA A 719 -38.20 31.55 -8.78
C ALA A 719 -36.93 31.20 -9.59
N GLY A 720 -37.03 30.26 -10.54
CA GLY A 720 -35.90 29.80 -11.35
C GLY A 720 -35.17 28.64 -10.69
N ASP A 721 -33.84 28.61 -10.80
CA ASP A 721 -32.93 27.57 -10.29
C ASP A 721 -31.79 28.12 -9.42
N SER A 722 -31.88 29.41 -9.08
CA SER A 722 -30.89 30.14 -8.29
C SER A 722 -31.55 31.22 -7.45
N ILE A 723 -30.84 31.64 -6.42
CA ILE A 723 -31.24 32.67 -5.46
C ILE A 723 -30.26 33.83 -5.63
N GLU A 724 -30.79 35.01 -5.96
CA GLU A 724 -29.99 36.23 -6.05
C GLU A 724 -29.72 36.80 -4.65
N LEU A 725 -28.45 37.09 -4.36
CA LEU A 725 -28.00 37.70 -3.12
C LEU A 725 -27.72 39.19 -3.34
N THR A 726 -28.20 40.03 -2.44
CA THR A 726 -27.95 41.47 -2.50
C THR A 726 -26.61 41.82 -1.86
N MET A 727 -25.74 42.52 -2.58
CA MET A 727 -24.49 43.06 -2.03
C MET A 727 -24.79 44.17 -1.01
N PRO A 728 -24.04 44.25 0.11
CA PRO A 728 -24.25 45.25 1.16
C PRO A 728 -23.89 46.67 0.76
#